data_AF-A0A1B9NF69-F1
#
_entry.id   AF-A0A1B9NF69-F1
#
_cell.length_a   1.000
_cell.length_b   1.000
_cell.length_c   1.000
_cell.angle_alpha   90.00
_cell.angle_beta   90.00
_cell.angle_gamma   90.00
#
_symmetry.space_group_name_H-M   'P 1'
#
loop_
_entity.id
_entity.type
_entity.pdbx_description
1 polymer ?
#
loop_
_entity_poly.entity_id
_entity_poly.type
_entity_poly.pdbx_seq_one_letter_code
_entity_poly.pdbx_strand_id
1 'polypeptide(L)'
;MRDPVFEELSARIAAVERVVDPARIQEVVEASFKQLPVAKRTRDLVDASPHLLTSMDPHMPPALAGLLLRLRDAGAGTVRPPGCVLCGQQRELRQVIDQGRMCNPCARRRTGRSGNCDRCHEERWLQSGPAGAAYCRGCWREMGRDARARIVDEVRRHRRVASEVIRTALASMPSARDRSTRLMLELAAYGQEWFADPATGSVLFGTFYDLMRAGGARLPERRCGGCGTTRTLTERVEGKVSCRRCYRVAHHRPCDGCGDVTNLERVLSDGRRLCQRCTNKLPDENAVCVSCGNHRLIAYRSPDGPLCSTCRSSSQLDTCTVCGQIAACLFHGSEKAVCKPCSDKASVDICTICGNERQCRWPGTARAACEQCSNPRQPCVSCGEVRLRHRRAEDGSGYLCWACVPPIIETCTSCGDDRLVNGRIEGRPFCPLCYPRQPESFRPCTSCGTVTRLIAKLCPRCRADQMIREMVPDELAATDARIAQLRERWFQGAPSKIVYAFERGTVACALITQVLADPVLRTHAFLDQAGSEYQTRSVRSVLIDHGLLPPRDELLARFELWLQGALAEIPDPGERRTVTQYARWRHLRALRRNTMPSRSGQLSWRRIEITGIIELLAWIRARGGSLASLAQADVDEWLTTGTRPFLHHFLTWAGRNGTTRRLTAPRPPSGTLNPQAMSDAERWQLFADVTSDASIDPHTKFAAGLMLMFGIRAAKIVQLRAEDVTVTDQAVIVRLGKAPLVLPAELAPAAAGAAGNRTAPRMFVESIEQEWVYPGARAGHHMAPDTLNARLRAVGIPPRLARTSALIALAQELPPVVLSRLTGLEISSAIAWSNAIGANSTSYAAAVIERTGMPSPLL
;
A
#
# COMPACT_ATOMS: atom_id res chain seq x y z
N MET A 1 30.55 -33.69 -8.17
CA MET A 1 31.43 -32.99 -9.12
C MET A 1 32.28 -32.01 -8.31
N ARG A 2 33.60 -32.08 -8.44
CA ARG A 2 34.56 -31.29 -7.64
C ARG A 2 34.60 -29.84 -8.12
N ASP A 3 34.86 -28.89 -7.22
CA ASP A 3 34.89 -27.46 -7.55
C ASP A 3 36.30 -27.07 -8.07
N PRO A 4 36.42 -26.41 -9.23
CA PRO A 4 37.70 -26.10 -9.86
C PRO A 4 38.62 -25.24 -8.97
N VAL A 5 38.08 -24.46 -8.04
CA VAL A 5 38.88 -23.66 -7.10
C VAL A 5 39.75 -24.54 -6.20
N PHE A 6 39.26 -25.72 -5.82
CA PHE A 6 40.03 -26.64 -4.98
C PHE A 6 41.16 -27.31 -5.77
N GLU A 7 40.92 -27.64 -7.04
CA GLU A 7 41.94 -28.20 -7.93
C GLU A 7 43.06 -27.19 -8.19
N GLU A 8 42.72 -25.94 -8.52
CA GLU A 8 43.68 -24.85 -8.73
C GLU A 8 44.55 -24.58 -7.50
N LEU A 9 43.93 -24.50 -6.31
CA LEU A 9 44.66 -24.29 -5.06
C LEU A 9 45.58 -25.47 -4.72
N SER A 10 45.10 -26.70 -4.95
CA SER A 10 45.89 -27.92 -4.70
C SER A 10 47.09 -27.99 -5.63
N ALA A 11 46.93 -27.65 -6.91
CA ALA A 11 48.02 -27.58 -7.87
C ALA A 11 49.10 -26.57 -7.46
N ARG A 12 48.70 -25.38 -6.96
CA ARG A 12 49.64 -24.35 -6.48
C ARG A 12 50.42 -24.79 -5.25
N ILE A 13 49.79 -25.54 -4.35
CA ILE A 13 50.45 -26.10 -3.18
C ILE A 13 51.37 -27.26 -3.57
N ALA A 14 50.94 -28.14 -4.47
CA ALA A 14 51.74 -29.24 -5.00
C ALA A 14 52.97 -28.78 -5.78
N ALA A 15 52.95 -27.58 -6.37
CA ALA A 15 54.12 -26.98 -7.00
C ALA A 15 55.23 -26.60 -6.00
N VAL A 16 54.91 -26.47 -4.71
CA VAL A 16 55.84 -26.07 -3.64
C VAL A 16 56.13 -27.20 -2.66
N GLU A 17 55.12 -28.00 -2.31
CA GLU A 17 55.26 -29.13 -1.40
C GLU A 17 55.87 -30.35 -2.10
N ARG A 18 56.94 -30.90 -1.53
CA ARG A 18 57.72 -31.99 -2.12
C ARG A 18 57.56 -33.34 -1.43
N VAL A 19 56.99 -33.38 -0.22
CA VAL A 19 56.92 -34.60 0.60
C VAL A 19 55.57 -35.30 0.48
N VAL A 20 54.48 -34.53 0.44
CA VAL A 20 53.12 -35.07 0.41
C VAL A 20 52.63 -35.17 -1.03
N ASP A 21 52.00 -36.29 -1.38
CA ASP A 21 51.47 -36.52 -2.71
C ASP A 21 50.35 -35.51 -3.08
N PRO A 22 50.21 -35.13 -4.36
CA PRO A 22 49.16 -34.22 -4.82
C PRO A 22 47.73 -34.66 -4.49
N ALA A 23 47.41 -35.96 -4.50
CA ALA A 23 46.09 -36.45 -4.15
C ALA A 23 45.77 -36.21 -2.66
N ARG A 24 46.76 -36.40 -1.78
CA ARG A 24 46.62 -36.11 -0.35
C ARG A 24 46.53 -34.62 -0.06
N ILE A 25 47.24 -33.78 -0.82
CA ILE A 25 47.10 -32.31 -0.75
C ILE A 25 45.66 -31.91 -1.10
N GLN A 26 45.11 -32.46 -2.18
CA GLN A 26 43.74 -32.22 -2.63
C GLN A 26 42.71 -32.57 -1.55
N GLU A 27 42.81 -33.74 -0.92
CA GLU A 27 41.92 -34.15 0.17
C GLU A 27 41.93 -33.17 1.35
N VAL A 28 43.12 -32.71 1.74
CA VAL A 28 43.29 -31.75 2.84
C VAL A 28 42.71 -30.39 2.48
N VAL A 29 42.88 -29.93 1.24
CA VAL A 29 42.29 -28.67 0.73
C VAL A 29 40.77 -28.73 0.77
N GLU A 30 40.16 -29.79 0.24
CA GLU A 30 38.70 -29.97 0.22
C GLU A 30 38.11 -30.03 1.64
N ALA A 31 38.79 -30.70 2.57
CA ALA A 31 38.38 -30.76 3.98
C ALA A 31 38.57 -29.42 4.73
N SER A 32 39.41 -28.52 4.23
CA SER A 32 39.79 -27.27 4.91
C SER A 32 38.78 -26.14 4.77
N PHE A 33 37.97 -26.14 3.70
CA PHE A 33 37.07 -25.04 3.41
C PHE A 33 35.60 -25.46 3.45
N LYS A 34 34.87 -24.92 4.43
CA LYS A 34 33.39 -25.08 4.50
C LYS A 34 32.62 -24.12 3.60
N GLN A 35 33.29 -23.08 3.08
CA GLN A 35 32.68 -22.01 2.30
C GLN A 35 33.58 -21.65 1.11
N LEU A 36 33.05 -21.76 -0.10
CA LEU A 36 33.78 -21.52 -1.35
C LEU A 36 34.42 -20.11 -1.44
N PRO A 37 33.79 -19.01 -0.97
CA PRO A 37 34.44 -17.69 -0.98
C PRO A 37 35.72 -17.60 -0.13
N VAL A 38 35.88 -18.45 0.88
CA VAL A 38 37.11 -18.51 1.68
C VAL A 38 38.22 -19.22 0.91
N ALA A 39 37.88 -20.29 0.17
CA ALA A 39 38.80 -21.02 -0.68
C ALA A 39 39.33 -20.13 -1.82
N LYS A 40 38.44 -19.42 -2.54
CA LYS A 40 38.81 -18.47 -3.61
C LYS A 40 39.81 -17.42 -3.12
N ARG A 41 39.54 -16.78 -1.98
CA ARG A 41 40.45 -15.79 -1.38
C ARG A 41 41.80 -16.38 -1.00
N THR A 42 41.81 -17.62 -0.52
CA THR A 42 43.06 -18.29 -0.15
C THR A 42 43.88 -18.62 -1.39
N ARG A 43 43.24 -19.07 -2.47
CA ARG A 43 43.88 -19.20 -3.79
C ARG A 43 44.42 -17.86 -4.27
N ASP A 44 43.59 -16.82 -4.41
CA ASP A 44 44.02 -15.50 -4.91
C ASP A 44 45.22 -14.93 -4.11
N LEU A 45 45.28 -15.20 -2.80
CA LEU A 45 46.40 -14.83 -1.95
C LEU A 45 47.68 -15.63 -2.27
N VAL A 46 47.56 -16.95 -2.44
CA VAL A 46 48.69 -17.81 -2.83
C VAL A 46 49.19 -17.43 -4.23
N ASP A 47 48.30 -17.00 -5.13
CA ASP A 47 48.65 -16.53 -6.47
C ASP A 47 49.48 -15.25 -6.41
N ALA A 48 49.02 -14.28 -5.61
CA ALA A 48 49.69 -12.99 -5.47
C ALA A 48 50.99 -13.09 -4.65
N SER A 49 51.01 -13.98 -3.65
CA SER A 49 52.10 -14.10 -2.68
C SER A 49 52.48 -15.58 -2.41
N PRO A 50 53.09 -16.30 -3.37
CA PRO A 50 53.43 -17.72 -3.21
C PRO A 50 54.38 -18.00 -2.03
N HIS A 51 55.25 -17.05 -1.70
CA HIS A 51 56.20 -17.14 -0.58
C HIS A 51 55.52 -17.32 0.80
N LEU A 52 54.23 -17.01 0.93
CA LEU A 52 53.47 -17.25 2.15
C LEU A 52 53.35 -18.74 2.49
N LEU A 53 53.50 -19.64 1.52
CA LEU A 53 53.49 -21.08 1.75
C LEU A 53 54.69 -21.55 2.58
N THR A 54 55.80 -20.80 2.63
CA THR A 54 57.06 -21.22 3.26
C THR A 54 57.62 -20.23 4.30
N SER A 55 57.14 -18.99 4.35
CA SER A 55 57.72 -17.89 5.15
C SER A 55 57.46 -17.93 6.67
N MET A 56 56.55 -18.77 7.16
CA MET A 56 56.09 -18.76 8.57
C MET A 56 55.49 -17.42 9.05
N ASP A 57 55.04 -16.57 8.13
CA ASP A 57 54.58 -15.20 8.43
C ASP A 57 53.52 -15.16 9.56
N PRO A 58 53.79 -14.45 10.69
CA PRO A 58 52.84 -14.33 11.79
C PRO A 58 51.57 -13.54 11.42
N HIS A 59 51.55 -12.79 10.31
CA HIS A 59 50.39 -12.05 9.80
C HIS A 59 49.51 -12.88 8.87
N MET A 60 49.89 -14.11 8.55
CA MET A 60 49.18 -14.99 7.62
C MET A 60 47.67 -15.07 7.92
N PRO A 61 46.78 -14.95 6.91
CA PRO A 61 45.34 -15.05 7.13
C PRO A 61 44.91 -16.40 7.74
N PRO A 62 43.84 -16.44 8.55
CA PRO A 62 43.49 -17.64 9.33
C PRO A 62 43.15 -18.84 8.45
N ALA A 63 42.63 -18.60 7.26
CA ALA A 63 42.26 -19.63 6.30
C ALA A 63 43.49 -20.36 5.76
N LEU A 64 44.50 -19.62 5.29
CA LEU A 64 45.77 -20.19 4.84
C LEU A 64 46.53 -20.82 6.02
N ALA A 65 46.59 -20.14 7.17
CA ALA A 65 47.20 -20.65 8.39
C ALA A 65 46.62 -22.01 8.81
N GLY A 66 45.29 -22.14 8.81
CA GLY A 66 44.59 -23.37 9.16
C GLY A 66 44.83 -24.49 8.14
N LEU A 67 44.87 -24.16 6.84
CA LEU A 67 45.21 -25.10 5.78
C LEU A 67 46.64 -25.64 5.93
N LEU A 68 47.63 -24.75 6.11
CA LEU A 68 49.03 -25.16 6.27
C LEU A 68 49.25 -26.00 7.53
N LEU A 69 48.57 -25.68 8.64
CA LEU A 69 48.60 -26.51 9.85
C LEU A 69 48.11 -27.94 9.56
N ARG A 70 46.99 -28.08 8.84
CA ARG A 70 46.46 -29.41 8.48
C ARG A 70 47.34 -30.15 7.49
N LEU A 71 47.96 -29.45 6.54
CA LEU A 71 48.93 -30.06 5.62
C LEU A 71 50.15 -30.59 6.36
N ARG A 72 50.67 -29.83 7.34
CA ARG A 72 51.76 -30.30 8.20
C ARG A 72 51.32 -31.49 9.06
N ASP A 73 50.13 -31.48 9.62
CA ASP A 73 49.58 -32.63 10.36
C ASP A 73 49.40 -33.86 9.44
N ALA A 74 49.24 -33.64 8.13
CA ALA A 74 49.22 -34.67 7.10
C ALA A 74 50.61 -35.07 6.55
N GLY A 75 51.70 -34.56 7.15
CA GLY A 75 53.08 -34.94 6.82
C GLY A 75 53.84 -33.97 5.90
N ALA A 76 53.28 -32.79 5.58
CA ALA A 76 53.94 -31.82 4.72
C ALA A 76 55.22 -31.26 5.35
N GLY A 77 56.31 -31.22 4.58
CA GLY A 77 57.64 -30.86 5.07
C GLY A 77 58.17 -29.51 4.55
N THR A 78 57.70 -29.09 3.37
CA THR A 78 58.21 -27.89 2.69
C THR A 78 57.36 -26.67 3.02
N VAL A 79 56.03 -26.83 3.06
CA VAL A 79 55.13 -25.76 3.50
C VAL A 79 55.25 -25.54 5.00
N ARG A 80 55.25 -24.27 5.42
CA ARG A 80 55.48 -23.89 6.82
C ARG A 80 54.27 -23.11 7.36
N PRO A 81 53.55 -23.65 8.35
CA PRO A 81 52.49 -22.92 9.03
C PRO A 81 53.03 -21.66 9.74
N PRO A 82 52.16 -20.68 10.05
CA PRO A 82 52.61 -19.44 10.67
C PRO A 82 53.17 -19.67 12.08
N GLY A 83 54.25 -18.96 12.39
CA GLY A 83 54.83 -18.93 13.73
C GLY A 83 54.11 -17.95 14.65
N CYS A 84 53.94 -18.31 15.93
CA CYS A 84 53.47 -17.35 16.93
C CYS A 84 54.44 -16.16 17.04
N VAL A 85 53.94 -14.93 16.96
CA VAL A 85 54.77 -13.70 17.05
C VAL A 85 55.65 -13.64 18.31
N LEU A 86 55.23 -14.27 19.43
CA LEU A 86 56.01 -14.24 20.68
C LEU A 86 56.92 -15.44 20.88
N CYS A 87 56.48 -16.65 20.55
CA CYS A 87 57.25 -17.87 20.87
C CYS A 87 57.78 -18.61 19.64
N GLY A 88 57.50 -18.13 18.42
CA GLY A 88 57.87 -18.76 17.15
C GLY A 88 57.17 -20.08 16.85
N GLN A 89 56.46 -20.65 17.82
CA GLN A 89 55.88 -21.98 17.71
C GLN A 89 54.74 -22.01 16.68
N GLN A 90 54.85 -22.94 15.74
CA GLN A 90 53.87 -23.17 14.68
C GLN A 90 52.68 -23.98 15.21
N ARG A 91 51.61 -23.28 15.58
CA ARG A 91 50.37 -23.86 16.13
C ARG A 91 49.19 -22.96 15.79
N GLU A 92 47.98 -23.34 16.20
CA GLU A 92 46.80 -22.49 15.98
C GLU A 92 46.94 -21.12 16.68
N LEU A 93 47.04 -20.05 15.88
CA LEU A 93 47.20 -18.68 16.35
C LEU A 93 45.84 -17.98 16.39
N ARG A 94 45.21 -17.98 17.57
CA ARG A 94 43.83 -17.50 17.76
C ARG A 94 43.73 -16.01 18.11
N GLN A 95 44.77 -15.42 18.66
CA GLN A 95 44.77 -14.01 19.05
C GLN A 95 45.45 -13.15 17.98
N VAL A 96 44.94 -11.95 17.77
CA VAL A 96 45.52 -10.96 16.84
C VAL A 96 45.99 -9.77 17.67
N ILE A 97 47.25 -9.38 17.49
CA ILE A 97 47.84 -8.15 18.03
C ILE A 97 48.51 -7.38 16.89
N ASP A 98 48.91 -6.12 17.12
CA ASP A 98 49.49 -5.26 16.08
C ASP A 98 50.74 -5.88 15.42
N GLN A 99 51.52 -6.62 16.19
CA GLN A 99 52.76 -7.30 15.76
C GLN A 99 52.51 -8.62 15.01
N GLY A 100 51.25 -9.08 14.90
CA GLY A 100 50.90 -10.35 14.24
C GLY A 100 50.03 -11.26 15.09
N ARG A 101 49.91 -12.53 14.68
CA ARG A 101 49.07 -13.51 15.38
C ARG A 101 49.83 -14.20 16.51
N MET A 102 49.11 -14.47 17.59
CA MET A 102 49.63 -15.05 18.83
C MET A 102 48.86 -16.30 19.23
N CYS A 103 49.57 -17.30 19.77
CA CYS A 103 48.95 -18.53 20.25
C CYS A 103 48.27 -18.35 21.61
N ASN A 104 47.26 -19.19 21.89
CA ASN A 104 46.51 -19.14 23.16
C ASN A 104 47.39 -19.26 24.43
N PRO A 105 48.43 -20.11 24.50
CA PRO A 105 49.34 -20.14 25.65
C PRO A 105 50.07 -18.81 25.90
N CYS A 106 50.61 -18.20 24.86
CA CYS A 106 51.26 -16.87 24.95
C CYS A 106 50.25 -15.79 25.33
N ALA A 107 49.04 -15.84 24.77
CA ALA A 107 47.96 -14.95 25.15
C ALA A 107 47.61 -15.08 26.64
N ARG A 108 47.43 -16.32 27.13
CA ARG A 108 47.15 -16.59 28.54
C ARG A 108 48.26 -16.12 29.46
N ARG A 109 49.53 -16.31 29.08
CA ARG A 109 50.69 -15.79 29.82
C ARG A 109 50.71 -14.27 29.87
N ARG A 110 50.30 -13.60 28.79
CA ARG A 110 50.25 -12.14 28.70
C ARG A 110 49.05 -11.53 29.43
N THR A 111 47.91 -12.22 29.48
CA THR A 111 46.70 -11.75 30.17
C THR A 111 46.60 -12.18 31.63
N GLY A 112 47.21 -13.32 32.00
CA GLY A 112 47.23 -13.79 33.37
C GLY A 112 48.23 -12.98 34.18
N ARG A 113 47.71 -12.24 35.15
CA ARG A 113 48.53 -11.48 36.10
C ARG A 113 48.73 -12.35 37.34
N SER A 114 49.98 -12.50 37.77
CA SER A 114 50.25 -12.78 39.18
C SER A 114 49.82 -11.55 39.98
N GLY A 115 49.05 -11.75 41.03
CA GLY A 115 48.58 -10.65 41.88
C GLY A 115 47.68 -11.16 42.98
N ASN A 116 47.23 -10.25 43.84
CA ASN A 116 46.41 -10.59 44.98
C ASN A 116 44.97 -10.90 44.55
N CYS A 117 44.48 -12.07 44.95
CA CYS A 117 43.10 -12.48 44.70
C CYS A 117 42.12 -11.61 45.50
N ASP A 118 41.08 -11.05 44.87
CA ASP A 118 40.11 -10.19 45.58
C ASP A 118 39.26 -10.90 46.64
N ARG A 119 39.36 -12.24 46.74
CA ARG A 119 38.66 -13.03 47.75
C ARG A 119 39.56 -13.54 48.87
N CYS A 120 40.70 -14.15 48.54
CA CYS A 120 41.61 -14.71 49.55
C CYS A 120 42.81 -13.82 49.86
N HIS A 121 42.98 -12.72 49.12
CA HIS A 121 44.09 -11.76 49.21
C HIS A 121 45.51 -12.31 48.99
N GLU A 122 45.65 -13.64 48.85
CA GLU A 122 46.89 -14.31 48.45
C GLU A 122 47.33 -13.97 47.03
N GLU A 123 48.65 -13.84 46.86
CA GLU A 123 49.28 -13.69 45.55
C GLU A 123 49.17 -15.01 44.76
N ARG A 124 48.41 -14.97 43.67
CA ARG A 124 48.11 -16.16 42.85
C ARG A 124 48.02 -15.77 41.39
N TRP A 125 47.96 -16.78 40.52
CA TRP A 125 47.55 -16.57 39.14
C TRP A 125 46.04 -16.28 39.08
N LEU A 126 45.67 -15.12 38.56
CA LEU A 126 44.29 -14.64 38.59
C LEU A 126 43.58 -14.78 37.24
N GLN A 127 42.27 -15.00 37.32
CA GLN A 127 41.34 -14.89 36.20
C GLN A 127 40.47 -13.64 36.38
N SER A 128 40.22 -12.94 35.27
CA SER A 128 39.39 -11.72 35.27
C SER A 128 37.91 -12.01 35.62
N GLY A 129 37.45 -11.32 36.66
CA GLY A 129 36.06 -11.20 37.08
C GLY A 129 35.35 -9.99 36.45
N PRO A 130 34.06 -9.80 36.76
CA PRO A 130 33.32 -8.57 36.47
C PRO A 130 33.89 -7.37 37.26
N ALA A 131 33.62 -6.15 36.81
CA ALA A 131 34.01 -4.89 37.49
C ALA A 131 35.51 -4.73 37.79
N GLY A 132 36.36 -5.33 36.96
CA GLY A 132 37.82 -5.27 37.14
C GLY A 132 38.36 -6.22 38.22
N ALA A 133 37.48 -6.96 38.91
CA ALA A 133 37.88 -7.91 39.92
C ALA A 133 38.72 -9.06 39.32
N ALA A 134 39.53 -9.71 40.15
CA ALA A 134 40.41 -10.79 39.74
C ALA A 134 40.46 -11.88 40.84
N TYR A 135 40.18 -13.11 40.45
CA TYR A 135 40.07 -14.24 41.39
C TYR A 135 41.02 -15.36 41.02
N CYS A 136 41.63 -15.99 42.03
CA CYS A 136 42.41 -17.20 41.81
C CYS A 136 41.47 -18.39 41.48
N ARG A 137 42.02 -19.42 40.81
CA ARG A 137 41.26 -20.61 40.41
C ARG A 137 40.61 -21.35 41.59
N GLY A 138 41.25 -21.33 42.76
CA GLY A 138 40.73 -21.94 43.98
C GLY A 138 39.44 -21.26 44.46
N CYS A 139 39.52 -19.96 44.71
CA CYS A 139 38.38 -19.14 45.10
C CYS A 139 37.24 -19.18 44.06
N TRP A 140 37.58 -19.20 42.77
CA TRP A 140 36.57 -19.32 41.71
C TRP A 140 35.76 -20.62 41.79
N ARG A 141 36.43 -21.76 42.01
CA ARG A 141 35.76 -23.06 42.18
C ARG A 141 34.93 -23.11 43.45
N GLU A 142 35.44 -22.53 44.53
CA GLU A 142 34.76 -22.51 45.81
C GLU A 142 33.48 -21.68 45.75
N MET A 143 33.52 -20.47 45.16
CA MET A 143 32.32 -19.66 44.88
C MET A 143 31.29 -20.42 44.05
N GLY A 144 31.75 -21.32 43.17
CA GLY A 144 30.86 -22.12 42.33
C GLY A 144 29.98 -23.12 43.08
N ARG A 145 30.33 -23.52 44.31
CA ARG A 145 29.55 -24.49 45.10
C ARG A 145 28.16 -23.94 45.47
N ASP A 146 28.11 -22.68 45.88
CA ASP A 146 26.87 -22.03 46.34
C ASP A 146 26.34 -20.98 45.34
N ALA A 147 26.98 -20.84 44.18
CA ALA A 147 26.64 -19.81 43.19
C ALA A 147 25.15 -19.81 42.79
N ARG A 148 24.53 -20.98 42.66
CA ARG A 148 23.10 -21.09 42.31
C ARG A 148 22.18 -20.57 43.41
N ALA A 149 22.48 -20.86 44.68
CA ALA A 149 21.71 -20.35 45.81
C ALA A 149 21.86 -18.82 45.88
N ARG A 150 23.08 -18.31 45.78
CA ARG A 150 23.36 -16.87 45.78
C ARG A 150 22.71 -16.12 44.62
N ILE A 151 22.60 -16.73 43.43
CA ILE A 151 21.85 -16.13 42.31
C ILE A 151 20.38 -15.89 42.68
N VAL A 152 19.74 -16.81 43.41
CA VAL A 152 18.35 -16.62 43.86
C VAL A 152 18.25 -15.36 44.71
N ASP A 153 19.18 -15.17 45.65
CA ASP A 153 19.21 -14.00 46.52
C ASP A 153 19.47 -12.71 45.74
N GLU A 154 20.47 -12.70 44.84
CA GLU A 154 20.78 -11.52 44.02
C GLU A 154 19.60 -11.11 43.12
N VAL A 155 18.89 -12.06 42.51
CA VAL A 155 17.69 -11.74 41.71
C VAL A 155 16.61 -11.12 42.60
N ARG A 156 16.36 -11.68 43.79
CA ARG A 156 15.33 -11.18 44.72
C ARG A 156 15.64 -9.79 45.27
N ARG A 157 16.92 -9.40 45.38
CA ARG A 157 17.31 -8.04 45.75
C ARG A 157 16.87 -6.99 44.72
N HIS A 158 16.84 -7.36 43.44
CA HIS A 158 16.56 -6.40 42.37
C HIS A 158 15.16 -6.52 41.77
N ARG A 159 14.52 -7.69 41.84
CA ARG A 159 13.20 -7.96 41.24
C ARG A 159 12.37 -8.95 42.08
N ARG A 160 11.05 -8.75 42.10
CA ARG A 160 10.09 -9.67 42.74
C ARG A 160 9.80 -10.87 41.82
N VAL A 161 10.65 -11.89 41.90
CA VAL A 161 10.49 -13.15 41.15
C VAL A 161 10.43 -14.32 42.14
N ALA A 162 9.54 -15.28 41.90
CA ALA A 162 9.42 -16.47 42.73
C ALA A 162 10.70 -17.33 42.62
N SER A 163 11.21 -17.81 43.76
CA SER A 163 12.44 -18.61 43.82
C SER A 163 12.39 -19.85 42.92
N GLU A 164 11.20 -20.43 42.75
CA GLU A 164 11.03 -21.60 41.90
C GLU A 164 11.28 -21.29 40.42
N VAL A 165 10.74 -20.18 39.92
CA VAL A 165 10.98 -19.72 38.54
C VAL A 165 12.47 -19.47 38.28
N ILE A 166 13.19 -18.93 39.27
CA ILE A 166 14.64 -18.71 39.19
C ILE A 166 15.39 -20.06 39.10
N ARG A 167 15.03 -21.04 39.94
CA ARG A 167 15.67 -22.37 39.94
C ARG A 167 15.42 -23.12 38.64
N THR A 168 14.19 -23.10 38.13
CA THR A 168 13.85 -23.70 36.83
C THR A 168 14.68 -23.08 35.71
N ALA A 169 14.79 -21.75 35.67
CA ALA A 169 15.61 -21.06 34.67
C ALA A 169 17.10 -21.46 34.75
N LEU A 170 17.67 -21.56 35.96
CA LEU A 170 19.05 -22.02 36.18
C LEU A 170 19.27 -23.50 35.77
N ALA A 171 18.25 -24.34 35.93
CA ALA A 171 18.30 -25.75 35.52
C ALA A 171 18.29 -25.89 33.98
N SER A 172 17.57 -25.01 33.28
CA SER A 172 17.50 -24.99 31.81
C SER A 172 18.72 -24.34 31.12
N MET A 173 19.64 -23.73 31.87
CA MET A 173 20.87 -23.18 31.28
C MET A 173 21.82 -24.30 30.82
N PRO A 174 22.54 -24.14 29.68
CA PRO A 174 23.47 -25.16 29.21
C PRO A 174 24.59 -25.42 30.23
N SER A 175 24.85 -26.69 30.52
CA SER A 175 25.84 -27.14 31.50
C SER A 175 27.26 -26.86 31.01
N ALA A 176 27.85 -25.78 31.49
CA ALA A 176 29.28 -25.53 31.38
C ALA A 176 29.84 -25.22 32.75
N ARG A 177 31.02 -25.77 33.06
CA ARG A 177 31.79 -25.41 34.26
C ARG A 177 31.97 -23.88 34.25
N ASP A 178 31.75 -23.26 35.41
CA ASP A 178 32.00 -21.83 35.69
C ASP A 178 30.93 -20.80 35.27
N ARG A 179 29.89 -21.16 34.51
CA ARG A 179 28.84 -20.19 34.11
C ARG A 179 28.01 -19.67 35.28
N SER A 180 27.63 -20.52 36.23
CA SER A 180 26.88 -20.09 37.42
C SER A 180 27.70 -19.13 38.27
N THR A 181 28.98 -19.42 38.51
CA THR A 181 29.89 -18.52 39.23
C THR A 181 30.00 -17.17 38.53
N ARG A 182 30.15 -17.17 37.19
CA ARG A 182 30.23 -15.94 36.40
C ARG A 182 28.94 -15.13 36.50
N LEU A 183 27.78 -15.75 36.30
CA LEU A 183 26.48 -15.09 36.37
C LEU A 183 26.22 -14.53 37.78
N MET A 184 26.56 -15.28 38.83
CA MET A 184 26.47 -14.82 40.21
C MET A 184 27.28 -13.53 40.43
N LEU A 185 28.56 -13.51 40.01
CA LEU A 185 29.42 -12.34 40.15
C LEU A 185 28.91 -11.16 39.31
N GLU A 186 28.41 -11.41 38.11
CA GLU A 186 27.84 -10.39 37.23
C GLU A 186 26.57 -9.77 37.82
N LEU A 187 25.69 -10.59 38.42
CA LEU A 187 24.49 -10.11 39.10
C LEU A 187 24.83 -9.31 40.36
N ALA A 188 25.82 -9.74 41.14
CA ALA A 188 26.27 -9.00 42.31
C ALA A 188 26.87 -7.64 41.94
N ALA A 189 27.61 -7.56 40.83
CA ALA A 189 28.26 -6.33 40.39
C ALA A 189 27.32 -5.37 39.64
N TYR A 190 26.42 -5.89 38.80
CA TYR A 190 25.66 -5.08 37.83
C TYR A 190 24.15 -5.34 37.86
N GLY A 191 23.65 -6.14 38.79
CA GLY A 191 22.25 -6.60 38.80
C GLY A 191 21.25 -5.46 38.78
N GLN A 192 21.46 -4.41 39.56
CA GLN A 192 20.56 -3.25 39.60
C GLN A 192 20.42 -2.60 38.22
N GLU A 193 21.53 -2.34 37.54
CA GLU A 193 21.57 -1.72 36.21
C GLU A 193 20.99 -2.64 35.14
N TRP A 194 21.40 -3.91 35.13
CA TRP A 194 20.98 -4.88 34.11
C TRP A 194 19.52 -5.26 34.23
N PHE A 195 18.95 -5.29 35.45
CA PHE A 195 17.51 -5.49 35.57
C PHE A 195 16.72 -4.25 35.11
N ALA A 196 17.27 -3.05 35.31
CA ALA A 196 16.68 -1.78 34.86
C ALA A 196 16.73 -1.61 33.32
N ASP A 197 17.89 -1.86 32.70
CA ASP A 197 18.06 -1.96 31.24
C ASP A 197 18.66 -3.32 30.87
N PRO A 198 17.82 -4.35 30.62
CA PRO A 198 18.27 -5.69 30.26
C PRO A 198 19.10 -5.75 28.98
N ALA A 199 19.09 -4.71 28.15
CA ALA A 199 19.94 -4.66 26.97
C ALA A 199 21.42 -4.43 27.33
N THR A 200 21.75 -3.89 28.49
CA THR A 200 23.16 -3.68 28.91
C THR A 200 23.82 -4.98 29.41
N GLY A 201 23.01 -5.94 29.83
CA GLY A 201 23.45 -7.20 30.41
C GLY A 201 24.29 -8.08 29.48
N SER A 202 25.03 -9.02 30.05
CA SER A 202 25.78 -10.02 29.29
C SER A 202 24.85 -10.94 28.50
N VAL A 203 25.37 -11.64 27.48
CA VAL A 203 24.60 -12.67 26.74
C VAL A 203 24.16 -13.80 27.69
N LEU A 204 25.00 -14.10 28.69
CA LEU A 204 24.72 -15.09 29.73
C LEU A 204 23.53 -14.65 30.61
N PHE A 205 23.56 -13.40 31.11
CA PHE A 205 22.44 -12.80 31.84
C PHE A 205 21.17 -12.77 30.98
N GLY A 206 21.27 -12.34 29.72
CA GLY A 206 20.11 -12.27 28.82
C GLY A 206 19.44 -13.63 28.61
N THR A 207 20.23 -14.69 28.43
CA THR A 207 19.69 -16.05 28.28
C THR A 207 18.93 -16.47 29.54
N PHE A 208 19.52 -16.23 30.70
CA PHE A 208 18.89 -16.51 32.00
C PHE A 208 17.62 -15.67 32.23
N TYR A 209 17.66 -14.38 31.88
CA TYR A 209 16.54 -13.45 31.97
C TYR A 209 15.34 -13.89 31.13
N ASP A 210 15.57 -14.36 29.90
CA ASP A 210 14.50 -14.85 29.03
C ASP A 210 13.87 -16.13 29.57
N LEU A 211 14.68 -17.03 30.12
CA LEU A 211 14.18 -18.26 30.74
C LEU A 211 13.30 -17.96 31.97
N MET A 212 13.68 -17.00 32.81
CA MET A 212 12.83 -16.57 33.93
C MET A 212 11.50 -15.98 33.44
N ARG A 213 11.53 -15.15 32.40
CA ARG A 213 10.30 -14.58 31.81
C ARG A 213 9.40 -15.67 31.22
N ALA A 214 9.97 -16.62 30.49
CA ALA A 214 9.24 -17.78 29.95
C ALA A 214 8.62 -18.64 31.06
N GLY A 215 9.30 -18.75 32.21
CA GLY A 215 8.78 -19.38 33.43
C GLY A 215 7.76 -18.56 34.21
N GLY A 216 7.27 -17.43 33.68
CA GLY A 216 6.20 -16.63 34.28
C GLY A 216 6.66 -15.45 35.15
N ALA A 217 7.96 -15.13 35.19
CA ALA A 217 8.42 -13.92 35.89
C ALA A 217 7.89 -12.65 35.20
N ARG A 218 7.31 -11.73 36.00
CA ARG A 218 6.87 -10.40 35.52
C ARG A 218 8.07 -9.47 35.28
N LEU A 219 8.79 -9.73 34.19
CA LEU A 219 9.97 -8.99 33.76
C LEU A 219 9.68 -8.27 32.42
N PRO A 220 10.18 -7.04 32.24
CA PRO A 220 10.13 -6.36 30.94
C PRO A 220 10.70 -7.22 29.82
N GLU A 221 10.21 -7.04 28.60
CA GLU A 221 10.78 -7.75 27.47
C GLU A 221 12.15 -7.17 27.09
N ARG A 222 13.18 -8.02 26.95
CA ARG A 222 14.48 -7.55 26.49
C ARG A 222 14.39 -7.14 25.02
N ARG A 223 14.80 -5.90 24.74
CA ARG A 223 14.76 -5.29 23.41
C ARG A 223 16.16 -5.04 22.89
N CYS A 224 16.32 -5.07 21.57
CA CYS A 224 17.57 -4.72 20.92
C CYS A 224 17.96 -3.28 21.27
N GLY A 225 19.21 -3.06 21.73
CA GLY A 225 19.72 -1.73 22.10
C GLY A 225 19.68 -0.69 20.98
N GLY A 226 19.76 -1.12 19.71
CA GLY A 226 19.63 -0.22 18.55
C GLY A 226 18.19 -0.02 18.04
N CYS A 227 17.44 -1.09 17.75
CA CYS A 227 16.14 -0.98 17.06
C CYS A 227 14.90 -1.25 17.94
N GLY A 228 15.07 -1.56 19.23
CA GLY A 228 13.95 -1.79 20.15
C GLY A 228 13.14 -3.07 19.90
N THR A 229 13.52 -3.91 18.92
CA THR A 229 12.81 -5.16 18.60
C THR A 229 13.20 -6.33 19.50
N THR A 230 12.28 -7.27 19.68
CA THR A 230 12.35 -8.40 20.64
C THR A 230 12.86 -9.69 19.99
N ARG A 231 13.70 -9.54 18.97
CA ARG A 231 14.30 -10.67 18.22
C ARG A 231 15.44 -11.29 19.02
N THR A 232 15.98 -12.42 18.54
CA THR A 232 17.21 -13.02 19.10
C THR A 232 18.35 -11.99 19.17
N LEU A 233 18.87 -11.74 20.38
CA LEU A 233 19.90 -10.75 20.68
C LEU A 233 21.22 -11.46 21.05
N THR A 234 22.00 -11.84 20.03
CA THR A 234 23.30 -12.52 20.21
C THR A 234 24.50 -11.58 20.14
N GLU A 235 24.32 -10.41 19.55
CA GLU A 235 25.43 -9.51 19.24
C GLU A 235 25.54 -8.37 20.27
N ARG A 236 26.65 -7.63 20.27
CA ARG A 236 26.80 -6.39 21.06
C ARG A 236 27.19 -5.22 20.17
N VAL A 237 26.60 -4.06 20.44
CA VAL A 237 26.92 -2.77 19.83
C VAL A 237 26.93 -1.74 20.96
N GLU A 238 28.02 -0.97 21.09
CA GLU A 238 28.15 0.10 22.11
C GLU A 238 27.76 -0.35 23.52
N GLY A 239 28.23 -1.54 23.92
CA GLY A 239 27.95 -2.08 25.25
C GLY A 239 26.54 -2.64 25.46
N LYS A 240 25.63 -2.59 24.47
CA LYS A 240 24.28 -3.17 24.55
C LYS A 240 24.10 -4.39 23.64
N VAL A 241 23.34 -5.39 24.10
CA VAL A 241 22.94 -6.52 23.28
C VAL A 241 22.01 -6.05 22.16
N SER A 242 22.31 -6.53 20.95
CA SER A 242 21.69 -6.09 19.72
C SER A 242 21.33 -7.28 18.84
N CYS A 243 20.30 -7.09 18.02
CA CYS A 243 19.97 -8.06 16.99
C CYS A 243 21.04 -8.03 15.89
N ARG A 244 21.20 -9.15 15.18
CA ARG A 244 22.17 -9.29 14.08
C ARG A 244 22.06 -8.18 13.01
N ARG A 245 20.87 -7.61 12.80
CA ARG A 245 20.66 -6.51 11.86
C ARG A 245 21.31 -5.21 12.34
N CYS A 246 21.07 -4.81 13.60
CA CYS A 246 21.68 -3.59 14.16
C CYS A 246 23.19 -3.74 14.27
N TYR A 247 23.66 -4.94 14.62
CA TYR A 247 25.08 -5.26 14.58
C TYR A 247 25.67 -5.02 13.19
N ARG A 248 25.07 -5.56 12.12
CA ARG A 248 25.54 -5.31 10.74
C ARG A 248 25.58 -3.83 10.40
N VAL A 249 24.54 -3.07 10.75
CA VAL A 249 24.48 -1.63 10.48
C VAL A 249 25.60 -0.87 11.19
N ALA A 250 25.84 -1.16 12.48
CA ALA A 250 26.93 -0.55 13.24
C ALA A 250 28.33 -0.88 12.66
N HIS A 251 28.43 -1.99 11.92
CA HIS A 251 29.65 -2.43 11.25
C HIS A 251 29.67 -2.10 9.75
N HIS A 252 28.77 -1.23 9.27
CA HIS A 252 28.91 -0.70 7.92
C HIS A 252 30.22 0.08 7.79
N ARG A 253 30.87 -0.10 6.64
CA ARG A 253 32.13 0.53 6.29
C ARG A 253 32.06 0.92 4.81
N PRO A 254 32.83 1.94 4.38
CA PRO A 254 32.89 2.31 2.97
C PRO A 254 33.42 1.14 2.14
N CYS A 255 32.79 0.90 1.00
CA CYS A 255 33.21 -0.08 0.02
C CYS A 255 34.35 0.47 -0.84
N ASP A 256 35.47 -0.24 -0.94
CA ASP A 256 36.62 0.20 -1.73
C ASP A 256 36.38 0.18 -3.26
N GLY A 257 35.26 -0.42 -3.70
CA GLY A 257 34.88 -0.48 -5.11
C GLY A 257 33.87 0.58 -5.56
N CYS A 258 32.90 0.94 -4.70
CA CYS A 258 31.83 1.89 -5.06
C CYS A 258 31.64 3.05 -4.08
N GLY A 259 32.41 3.11 -2.99
CA GLY A 259 32.30 4.15 -1.97
C GLY A 259 31.12 3.98 -0.99
N ASP A 260 30.10 3.20 -1.34
CA ASP A 260 28.90 3.03 -0.50
C ASP A 260 29.23 2.53 0.92
N VAL A 261 28.71 3.20 1.94
CA VAL A 261 28.79 2.77 3.34
C VAL A 261 27.77 1.65 3.60
N THR A 262 28.25 0.41 3.61
CA THR A 262 27.37 -0.76 3.66
C THR A 262 28.06 -1.95 4.32
N ASN A 263 27.36 -3.08 4.42
CA ASN A 263 27.95 -4.33 4.86
C ASN A 263 28.90 -4.86 3.78
N LEU A 264 30.18 -4.94 4.09
CA LEU A 264 31.20 -5.50 3.23
C LEU A 264 31.15 -7.03 3.30
N GLU A 265 31.18 -7.68 2.14
CA GLU A 265 30.99 -9.12 2.02
C GLU A 265 32.28 -9.84 1.68
N ARG A 266 33.09 -9.25 0.79
CA ARG A 266 34.33 -9.85 0.31
C ARG A 266 35.50 -8.93 0.59
N VAL A 267 36.62 -9.51 1.01
CA VAL A 267 37.92 -8.84 1.06
C VAL A 267 38.78 -9.50 -0.01
N LEU A 268 39.31 -8.72 -0.95
CA LEU A 268 40.21 -9.18 -2.00
C LEU A 268 41.61 -9.43 -1.44
N SER A 269 42.45 -10.10 -2.22
CA SER A 269 43.85 -10.41 -1.85
C SER A 269 44.70 -9.16 -1.65
N ASP A 270 44.40 -8.07 -2.36
CA ASP A 270 45.03 -6.75 -2.21
C ASP A 270 44.54 -5.94 -1.00
N GLY A 271 43.66 -6.52 -0.16
CA GLY A 271 43.12 -5.89 1.04
C GLY A 271 41.86 -5.05 0.82
N ARG A 272 41.46 -4.81 -0.44
CA ARG A 272 40.21 -4.08 -0.74
C ARG A 272 38.99 -4.84 -0.26
N ARG A 273 38.02 -4.12 0.27
CA ARG A 273 36.81 -4.64 0.91
C ARG A 273 35.60 -4.20 0.10
N LEU A 274 34.93 -5.17 -0.49
CA LEU A 274 33.83 -4.98 -1.42
C LEU A 274 32.48 -5.32 -0.81
N CYS A 275 31.48 -4.50 -1.12
CA CYS A 275 30.07 -4.81 -0.87
C CYS A 275 29.56 -5.88 -1.85
N GLN A 276 28.44 -6.53 -1.52
CA GLN A 276 27.83 -7.55 -2.38
C GLN A 276 27.65 -7.10 -3.83
N ARG A 277 27.24 -5.86 -4.06
CA ARG A 277 27.02 -5.36 -5.42
C ARG A 277 28.32 -5.32 -6.22
N CYS A 278 29.42 -4.88 -5.61
CA CYS A 278 30.73 -4.87 -6.25
C CYS A 278 31.28 -6.28 -6.42
N THR A 279 31.09 -7.16 -5.42
CA THR A 279 31.42 -8.58 -5.52
C THR A 279 30.71 -9.23 -6.71
N ASN A 280 29.41 -8.97 -6.88
CA ASN A 280 28.58 -9.47 -7.97
C ASN A 280 28.96 -8.95 -9.37
N LYS A 281 29.90 -8.01 -9.47
CA LYS A 281 30.46 -7.51 -10.74
C LYS A 281 31.83 -8.11 -11.06
N LEU A 282 32.45 -8.81 -10.11
CA LEU A 282 33.75 -9.41 -10.34
C LEU A 282 33.64 -10.49 -11.42
N PRO A 283 34.66 -10.64 -12.30
CA PRO A 283 34.65 -11.61 -13.40
C PRO A 283 34.46 -13.07 -12.95
N ASP A 284 34.83 -13.39 -11.71
CA ASP A 284 34.66 -14.73 -11.14
C ASP A 284 33.22 -15.01 -10.68
N GLU A 285 32.44 -13.97 -10.38
CA GLU A 285 31.02 -14.04 -9.98
C GLU A 285 30.05 -13.73 -11.13
N ASN A 286 30.48 -13.01 -12.16
CA ASN A 286 29.64 -12.54 -13.26
C ASN A 286 30.36 -12.68 -14.61
N ALA A 287 29.80 -13.48 -15.51
CA ALA A 287 30.39 -13.77 -16.82
C ALA A 287 29.30 -14.11 -17.85
N VAL A 288 29.70 -14.25 -19.11
CA VAL A 288 28.83 -14.72 -20.20
C VAL A 288 28.52 -16.21 -19.99
N CYS A 289 27.25 -16.54 -19.79
CA CYS A 289 26.82 -17.93 -19.63
C CYS A 289 27.03 -18.73 -20.92
N VAL A 290 27.78 -19.84 -20.87
CA VAL A 290 28.07 -20.69 -22.05
C VAL A 290 26.80 -21.27 -22.70
N SER A 291 25.74 -21.48 -21.91
CA SER A 291 24.48 -22.07 -22.41
C SER A 291 23.52 -21.05 -23.03
N CYS A 292 23.39 -19.83 -22.50
CA CYS A 292 22.41 -18.86 -23.00
C CYS A 292 23.01 -17.58 -23.58
N GLY A 293 24.33 -17.46 -23.61
CA GLY A 293 25.05 -16.30 -24.14
C GLY A 293 24.85 -14.99 -23.36
N ASN A 294 24.08 -15.00 -22.26
CA ASN A 294 23.79 -13.79 -21.50
C ASN A 294 24.82 -13.56 -20.39
N HIS A 295 25.23 -12.30 -20.19
CA HIS A 295 26.07 -11.88 -19.08
C HIS A 295 25.26 -11.91 -17.77
N ARG A 296 25.58 -12.84 -16.86
CA ARG A 296 24.81 -13.08 -15.63
C ARG A 296 25.71 -13.49 -14.47
N LEU A 297 25.14 -13.46 -13.26
CA LEU A 297 25.75 -14.11 -12.11
C LEU A 297 25.89 -15.62 -12.36
N ILE A 298 27.10 -16.11 -12.14
CA ILE A 298 27.49 -17.49 -12.41
C ILE A 298 27.22 -18.34 -11.19
N ALA A 299 26.34 -19.33 -11.36
CA ALA A 299 25.96 -20.25 -10.31
C ALA A 299 26.86 -21.49 -10.26
N TYR A 300 27.54 -21.80 -11.36
CA TYR A 300 28.42 -22.95 -11.49
C TYR A 300 29.36 -22.75 -12.69
N ARG A 301 30.59 -23.25 -12.62
CA ARG A 301 31.52 -23.28 -13.78
C ARG A 301 31.73 -24.75 -14.17
N SER A 302 31.21 -25.14 -15.34
CA SER A 302 31.45 -26.45 -15.93
C SER A 302 32.77 -26.46 -16.69
N PRO A 303 33.27 -27.64 -17.10
CA PRO A 303 34.43 -27.74 -17.99
C PRO A 303 34.30 -26.90 -19.27
N ASP A 304 33.08 -26.83 -19.83
CA ASP A 304 32.80 -26.04 -21.05
C ASP A 304 32.66 -24.52 -20.81
N GLY A 305 32.59 -24.08 -19.54
CA GLY A 305 32.50 -22.66 -19.19
C GLY A 305 31.48 -22.31 -18.10
N PRO A 306 31.29 -21.01 -17.83
CA PRO A 306 30.42 -20.56 -16.74
C PRO A 306 28.93 -20.69 -17.07
N LEU A 307 28.12 -21.16 -16.11
CA LEU A 307 26.67 -21.34 -16.23
C LEU A 307 25.92 -20.46 -15.22
N CYS A 308 24.91 -19.73 -15.71
CA CYS A 308 24.00 -18.97 -14.84
C CYS A 308 23.03 -19.90 -14.10
N SER A 309 22.42 -19.43 -13.00
CA SER A 309 21.51 -20.25 -12.17
C SER A 309 20.37 -20.88 -12.96
N THR A 310 19.77 -20.12 -13.88
CA THR A 310 18.68 -20.62 -14.74
C THR A 310 19.16 -21.73 -15.67
N CYS A 311 20.26 -21.49 -16.39
CA CYS A 311 20.83 -22.46 -17.33
C CYS A 311 21.30 -23.71 -16.61
N ARG A 312 21.96 -23.56 -15.45
CA ARG A 312 22.37 -24.67 -14.60
C ARG A 312 21.18 -25.56 -14.22
N SER A 313 20.05 -24.95 -13.82
CA SER A 313 18.85 -25.70 -13.47
C SER A 313 18.10 -26.29 -14.66
N SER A 314 18.30 -25.77 -15.88
CA SER A 314 17.63 -26.25 -17.08
C SER A 314 18.46 -27.24 -17.92
N SER A 315 19.78 -27.29 -17.74
CA SER A 315 20.69 -28.07 -18.60
C SER A 315 21.06 -29.44 -18.05
N GLN A 316 20.78 -29.73 -16.77
CA GLN A 316 21.11 -31.04 -16.17
C GLN A 316 19.84 -31.79 -15.79
N LEU A 317 19.64 -32.92 -16.46
CA LEU A 317 18.59 -33.88 -16.14
C LEU A 317 19.00 -34.67 -14.91
N ASP A 318 18.04 -34.88 -14.01
CA ASP A 318 18.20 -35.75 -12.84
C ASP A 318 16.86 -36.42 -12.53
N THR A 319 16.90 -37.48 -11.74
CA THR A 319 15.70 -38.16 -11.26
C THR A 319 15.10 -37.34 -10.12
N CYS A 320 13.92 -36.76 -10.35
CA CYS A 320 13.21 -36.00 -9.31
C CYS A 320 12.90 -36.91 -8.12
N THR A 321 13.35 -36.55 -6.91
CA THR A 321 13.13 -37.34 -5.70
C THR A 321 11.67 -37.33 -5.22
N VAL A 322 10.83 -36.47 -5.78
CA VAL A 322 9.40 -36.38 -5.46
C VAL A 322 8.54 -37.20 -6.41
N CYS A 323 8.75 -37.10 -7.72
CA CYS A 323 7.91 -37.79 -8.73
C CYS A 323 8.61 -38.93 -9.49
N GLY A 324 9.90 -39.15 -9.26
CA GLY A 324 10.70 -40.21 -9.90
C GLY A 324 11.01 -40.00 -11.39
N GLN A 325 10.53 -38.91 -12.00
CA GLN A 325 10.75 -38.65 -13.42
C GLN A 325 12.11 -38.01 -13.68
N ILE A 326 12.77 -38.41 -14.76
CA ILE A 326 13.98 -37.76 -15.27
C ILE A 326 13.58 -36.42 -15.89
N ALA A 327 13.98 -35.33 -15.26
CA ALA A 327 13.64 -33.98 -15.69
C ALA A 327 14.73 -32.99 -15.29
N ALA A 328 14.65 -31.78 -15.83
CA ALA A 328 15.47 -30.66 -15.36
C ALA A 328 15.13 -30.35 -13.89
N CYS A 329 15.99 -30.79 -12.98
CA CYS A 329 15.77 -30.69 -11.54
C CYS A 329 16.53 -29.51 -10.93
N LEU A 330 15.85 -28.80 -10.02
CA LEU A 330 16.52 -27.95 -9.04
C LEU A 330 17.37 -28.84 -8.14
N PHE A 331 18.58 -28.40 -7.78
CA PHE A 331 19.51 -29.16 -6.95
C PHE A 331 19.93 -30.53 -7.52
N HIS A 332 20.04 -30.64 -8.86
CA HIS A 332 20.57 -31.83 -9.53
C HIS A 332 21.88 -32.34 -8.89
N GLY A 333 22.09 -33.66 -8.88
CA GLY A 333 23.24 -34.34 -8.29
C GLY A 333 23.24 -34.33 -6.76
N SER A 334 22.11 -34.03 -6.12
CA SER A 334 21.95 -34.07 -4.67
C SER A 334 20.71 -34.86 -4.27
N GLU A 335 20.66 -35.30 -3.01
CA GLU A 335 19.48 -35.92 -2.40
C GLU A 335 18.21 -35.04 -2.42
N LYS A 336 18.32 -33.77 -2.84
CA LYS A 336 17.23 -32.79 -2.90
C LYS A 336 16.81 -32.46 -4.34
N ALA A 337 17.23 -33.26 -5.32
CA ALA A 337 16.89 -33.06 -6.71
C ALA A 337 15.36 -33.06 -6.91
N VAL A 338 14.78 -31.93 -7.33
CA VAL A 338 13.32 -31.80 -7.50
C VAL A 338 12.99 -31.05 -8.78
N CYS A 339 12.09 -31.60 -9.59
CA CYS A 339 11.66 -30.95 -10.83
C CYS A 339 10.82 -29.70 -10.53
N LYS A 340 10.85 -28.71 -11.44
CA LYS A 340 10.13 -27.44 -11.27
C LYS A 340 8.64 -27.61 -10.93
N PRO A 341 7.87 -28.52 -11.59
CA PRO A 341 6.47 -28.75 -11.21
C PRO A 341 6.28 -29.23 -9.78
N CYS A 342 7.11 -30.19 -9.32
CA CYS A 342 7.04 -30.69 -7.95
C CYS A 342 7.44 -29.61 -6.92
N SER A 343 8.46 -28.81 -7.24
CA SER A 343 8.86 -27.68 -6.41
C SER A 343 7.78 -26.60 -6.32
N ASP A 344 7.07 -26.32 -7.41
CA ASP A 344 6.00 -25.32 -7.43
C ASP A 344 4.79 -25.78 -6.63
N LYS A 345 4.42 -27.07 -6.75
CA LYS A 345 3.36 -27.66 -5.93
C LYS A 345 3.71 -27.64 -4.44
N ALA A 346 4.96 -27.95 -4.09
CA ALA A 346 5.44 -27.88 -2.71
C ALA A 346 5.50 -26.45 -2.15
N SER A 347 5.45 -25.42 -3.01
CA SER A 347 5.46 -24.01 -2.61
C SER A 347 4.08 -23.44 -2.28
N VAL A 348 3.00 -24.18 -2.55
CA VAL A 348 1.63 -23.75 -2.22
C VAL A 348 1.32 -24.04 -0.76
N ASP A 349 0.85 -23.02 -0.04
CA ASP A 349 0.44 -23.12 1.36
C ASP A 349 -0.54 -21.99 1.71
N ILE A 350 -1.21 -22.08 2.86
CA ILE A 350 -2.06 -21.03 3.40
C ILE A 350 -1.18 -19.92 3.96
N CYS A 351 -1.28 -18.72 3.39
CA CYS A 351 -0.52 -17.57 3.87
C CYS A 351 -0.99 -17.18 5.29
N THR A 352 -0.09 -17.20 6.26
CA THR A 352 -0.39 -16.87 7.67
C THR A 352 -0.74 -15.40 7.91
N ILE A 353 -0.60 -14.55 6.89
CA ILE A 353 -0.93 -13.12 6.95
C ILE A 353 -2.31 -12.84 6.34
N CYS A 354 -2.63 -13.41 5.17
CA CYS A 354 -3.90 -13.12 4.48
C CYS A 354 -4.89 -14.28 4.45
N GLY A 355 -4.54 -15.46 4.96
CA GLY A 355 -5.39 -16.64 5.02
C GLY A 355 -5.66 -17.33 3.69
N ASN A 356 -5.09 -16.84 2.58
CA ASN A 356 -5.32 -17.40 1.25
C ASN A 356 -4.28 -18.47 0.90
N GLU A 357 -4.73 -19.55 0.26
CA GLU A 357 -3.86 -20.55 -0.35
C GLU A 357 -3.18 -19.96 -1.59
N ARG A 358 -1.85 -19.86 -1.52
CA ARG A 358 -1.02 -19.26 -2.57
C ARG A 358 0.36 -19.89 -2.55
N GLN A 359 1.17 -19.61 -3.57
CA GLN A 359 2.61 -19.82 -3.49
C GLN A 359 3.18 -18.94 -2.36
N CYS A 360 3.64 -19.60 -1.29
CA CYS A 360 4.13 -18.97 -0.08
C CYS A 360 5.66 -19.14 0.02
N ARG A 361 6.32 -18.12 0.56
CA ARG A 361 7.68 -18.30 1.07
C ARG A 361 7.59 -19.07 2.38
N TRP A 362 8.45 -20.08 2.54
CA TRP A 362 8.50 -20.97 3.70
C TRP A 362 7.18 -21.75 3.92
N PRO A 363 6.71 -22.50 2.90
CA PRO A 363 5.55 -23.36 3.01
C PRO A 363 5.76 -24.42 4.11
N GLY A 364 4.69 -24.83 4.79
CA GLY A 364 4.70 -25.78 5.90
C GLY A 364 5.22 -25.20 7.22
N THR A 365 5.37 -23.87 7.31
CA THR A 365 5.87 -23.21 8.53
C THR A 365 4.92 -22.11 9.00
N ALA A 366 4.99 -21.75 10.28
CA ALA A 366 4.25 -20.60 10.83
C ALA A 366 4.61 -19.25 10.17
N ARG A 367 5.62 -19.22 9.29
CA ARG A 367 6.08 -18.04 8.54
C ARG A 367 5.64 -18.07 7.07
N ALA A 368 4.78 -19.02 6.68
CA ALA A 368 4.27 -19.13 5.33
C ALA A 368 3.60 -17.81 4.90
N ALA A 369 4.26 -17.08 4.00
CA ALA A 369 3.79 -15.78 3.56
C ALA A 369 3.82 -15.69 2.04
N CYS A 370 2.67 -15.38 1.43
CA CYS A 370 2.63 -15.11 0.01
C CYS A 370 3.47 -13.88 -0.34
N GLU A 371 3.91 -13.77 -1.59
CA GLU A 371 4.82 -12.71 -2.04
C GLU A 371 4.29 -11.30 -1.69
N GLN A 372 2.99 -11.07 -1.89
CA GLN A 372 2.32 -9.80 -1.59
C GLN A 372 2.38 -9.45 -0.10
N CYS A 373 2.10 -10.40 0.78
CA CYS A 373 2.14 -10.21 2.23
C CYS A 373 3.58 -10.14 2.78
N SER A 374 4.53 -10.77 2.10
CA SER A 374 5.95 -10.75 2.47
C SER A 374 6.63 -9.39 2.22
N ASN A 375 5.95 -8.48 1.50
CA ASN A 375 6.41 -7.11 1.28
C ASN A 375 5.78 -6.16 2.32
N PRO A 376 6.51 -5.80 3.41
CA PRO A 376 6.01 -4.94 4.47
C PRO A 376 5.75 -3.53 3.95
N ARG A 377 4.63 -2.97 4.41
CA ARG A 377 4.35 -1.54 4.33
C ARG A 377 5.01 -0.83 5.52
N GLN A 378 5.61 0.33 5.31
CA GLN A 378 6.25 1.12 6.36
C GLN A 378 5.89 2.62 6.17
N PRO A 379 6.35 3.57 6.98
CA PRO A 379 6.17 5.00 6.68
C PRO A 379 7.19 5.51 5.65
N CYS A 380 6.74 6.05 4.52
CA CYS A 380 7.63 6.61 3.52
C CYS A 380 8.35 7.85 4.08
N VAL A 381 9.67 7.97 3.92
CA VAL A 381 10.43 9.11 4.48
C VAL A 381 10.13 10.45 3.82
N SER A 382 9.58 10.44 2.60
CA SER A 382 9.22 11.66 1.87
C SER A 382 7.77 12.09 2.14
N CYS A 383 6.79 11.17 2.08
CA CYS A 383 5.37 11.54 2.28
C CYS A 383 4.77 11.12 3.62
N GLY A 384 5.51 10.43 4.49
CA GLY A 384 5.03 9.91 5.78
C GLY A 384 4.08 8.70 5.68
N GLU A 385 3.47 8.46 4.52
CA GLU A 385 2.45 7.43 4.34
C GLU A 385 3.02 5.99 4.39
N VAL A 386 2.49 5.19 5.31
CA VAL A 386 1.76 3.92 5.11
C VAL A 386 1.92 3.05 3.84
N ARG A 387 3.04 3.00 3.12
CA ARG A 387 3.09 2.40 1.75
C ARG A 387 4.04 1.22 1.59
N LEU A 388 3.90 0.51 0.46
CA LEU A 388 4.83 -0.55 0.05
C LEU A 388 6.24 0.03 -0.13
N ARG A 389 7.24 -0.68 0.38
CA ARG A 389 8.65 -0.31 0.17
C ARG A 389 9.02 -0.40 -1.32
N HIS A 390 9.61 0.67 -1.86
CA HIS A 390 10.11 0.66 -3.23
C HIS A 390 11.63 0.83 -3.29
N ARG A 391 12.16 2.01 -2.96
CA ARG A 391 13.61 2.30 -2.94
C ARG A 391 14.02 2.81 -1.55
N ARG A 392 15.28 2.65 -1.14
CA ARG A 392 15.81 3.43 -0.01
C ARG A 392 16.08 4.86 -0.47
N ALA A 393 15.90 5.83 0.42
CA ALA A 393 16.43 7.17 0.19
C ALA A 393 17.97 7.11 0.13
N GLU A 394 18.58 7.96 -0.69
CA GLU A 394 20.03 7.96 -0.93
C GLU A 394 20.82 8.33 0.32
N ASP A 395 20.25 9.17 1.17
CA ASP A 395 20.77 9.53 2.50
C ASP A 395 20.63 8.40 3.55
N GLY A 396 19.98 7.29 3.20
CA GLY A 396 19.76 6.16 4.09
C GLY A 396 18.72 6.37 5.20
N SER A 397 18.03 7.53 5.23
CA SER A 397 17.04 7.92 6.26
C SER A 397 15.86 6.95 6.39
N GLY A 398 15.59 6.16 5.35
CA GLY A 398 14.58 5.12 5.35
C GLY A 398 14.22 4.74 3.93
N TYR A 399 12.94 4.51 3.68
CA TYR A 399 12.48 4.05 2.36
C TYR A 399 11.47 5.02 1.74
N LEU A 400 11.53 5.11 0.42
CA LEU A 400 10.64 5.87 -0.43
C LEU A 400 9.60 4.92 -1.04
N CYS A 401 8.34 5.34 -1.04
CA CYS A 401 7.29 4.68 -1.80
C CYS A 401 7.47 4.96 -3.30
N TRP A 402 6.83 4.17 -4.18
CA TRP A 402 6.95 4.35 -5.63
C TRP A 402 6.65 5.78 -6.10
N ALA A 403 5.71 6.46 -5.45
CA ALA A 403 5.34 7.85 -5.76
C ALA A 403 6.37 8.91 -5.28
N CYS A 404 7.24 8.55 -4.34
CA CYS A 404 8.23 9.46 -3.74
C CYS A 404 9.66 9.18 -4.18
N VAL A 405 9.88 8.17 -5.02
CA VAL A 405 11.19 7.93 -5.61
C VAL A 405 11.42 8.96 -6.70
N PRO A 406 12.56 9.69 -6.69
CA PRO A 406 12.90 10.60 -7.77
C PRO A 406 12.88 9.86 -9.09
N PRO A 407 12.11 10.33 -10.08
CA PRO A 407 12.08 9.71 -11.38
C PRO A 407 13.47 9.81 -12.03
N ILE A 408 13.91 8.76 -12.70
CA ILE A 408 15.13 8.83 -13.51
C ILE A 408 14.78 9.66 -14.74
N ILE A 409 15.31 10.87 -14.81
CA ILE A 409 15.13 11.79 -15.93
C ILE A 409 16.42 11.76 -16.75
N GLU A 410 16.31 11.35 -18.01
CA GLU A 410 17.39 11.35 -18.98
C GLU A 410 16.84 11.87 -20.31
N THR A 411 17.73 12.37 -21.16
CA THR A 411 17.41 12.84 -22.51
C THR A 411 16.83 11.68 -23.32
N CYS A 412 15.56 11.80 -23.72
CA CYS A 412 14.91 10.76 -24.50
C CYS A 412 15.52 10.65 -25.89
N THR A 413 15.95 9.46 -26.27
CA THR A 413 16.57 9.19 -27.58
C THR A 413 15.68 9.55 -28.78
N SER A 414 14.35 9.55 -28.62
CA SER A 414 13.41 9.81 -29.71
C SER A 414 12.91 11.25 -29.78
N CYS A 415 12.59 11.90 -28.65
CA CYS A 415 12.06 13.26 -28.66
C CYS A 415 13.08 14.33 -28.23
N GLY A 416 14.29 13.95 -27.79
CA GLY A 416 15.32 14.88 -27.35
C GLY A 416 15.08 15.55 -26.00
N ASP A 417 13.87 15.47 -25.45
CA ASP A 417 13.55 16.06 -24.15
C ASP A 417 14.05 15.22 -22.96
N ASP A 418 14.51 15.90 -21.92
CA ASP A 418 14.76 15.32 -20.60
C ASP A 418 13.43 14.91 -19.96
N ARG A 419 13.17 13.60 -19.95
CA ARG A 419 11.92 13.02 -19.44
C ARG A 419 12.21 11.76 -18.63
N LEU A 420 11.22 11.35 -17.84
CA LEU A 420 11.25 10.08 -17.10
C LEU A 420 11.63 8.93 -18.05
N VAL A 421 12.56 8.06 -17.69
CA VAL A 421 12.95 6.89 -18.49
C VAL A 421 11.94 5.77 -18.28
N ASN A 422 11.20 5.40 -19.34
CA ASN A 422 10.20 4.31 -19.29
C ASN A 422 10.76 2.97 -19.75
N GLY A 423 11.75 2.97 -20.65
CA GLY A 423 12.41 1.75 -21.11
C GLY A 423 13.68 2.06 -21.89
N ARG A 424 14.51 1.03 -22.08
CA ARG A 424 15.76 1.11 -22.84
C ARG A 424 15.75 0.15 -24.01
N ILE A 425 16.27 0.59 -25.15
CA ILE A 425 16.50 -0.24 -26.33
C ILE A 425 17.98 -0.14 -26.63
N GLU A 426 18.70 -1.26 -26.57
CA GLU A 426 20.17 -1.29 -26.72
C GLU A 426 20.89 -0.32 -25.76
N GLY A 427 20.37 -0.17 -24.53
CA GLY A 427 20.91 0.76 -23.53
C GLY A 427 20.45 2.21 -23.67
N ARG A 428 19.87 2.62 -24.81
CA ARG A 428 19.39 3.98 -25.07
C ARG A 428 18.06 4.29 -24.37
N PRO A 429 17.91 5.40 -23.62
CA PRO A 429 16.71 5.70 -22.84
C PRO A 429 15.57 6.28 -23.68
N PHE A 430 14.33 5.86 -23.40
CA PHE A 430 13.11 6.37 -24.03
C PHE A 430 12.06 6.74 -22.98
N CYS A 431 11.35 7.86 -23.20
CA CYS A 431 10.34 8.37 -22.29
C CYS A 431 8.99 7.62 -22.37
N PRO A 432 8.05 7.80 -21.43
CA PRO A 432 6.73 7.17 -21.45
C PRO A 432 5.91 7.41 -22.71
N LEU A 433 6.19 8.49 -23.46
CA LEU A 433 5.49 8.80 -24.72
C LEU A 433 6.17 8.17 -25.93
N CYS A 434 7.50 8.09 -25.93
CA CYS A 434 8.26 7.61 -27.07
C CYS A 434 8.55 6.11 -27.03
N TYR A 435 8.78 5.53 -25.85
CA TYR A 435 8.99 4.09 -25.69
C TYR A 435 7.83 3.24 -26.24
N PRO A 436 6.54 3.60 -26.00
CA PRO A 436 5.41 2.86 -26.59
C PRO A 436 5.35 2.87 -28.13
N ARG A 437 6.10 3.76 -28.80
CA ARG A 437 6.10 3.89 -30.27
C ARG A 437 7.22 3.08 -30.93
N GLN A 438 8.12 2.50 -30.14
CA GLN A 438 9.28 1.77 -30.66
C GLN A 438 8.89 0.34 -31.06
N PRO A 439 9.26 -0.16 -32.25
CA PRO A 439 8.91 -1.51 -32.71
C PRO A 439 9.31 -2.63 -31.73
N GLU A 440 10.45 -2.50 -31.07
CA GLU A 440 11.01 -3.48 -30.12
C GLU A 440 10.19 -3.59 -28.82
N SER A 441 9.31 -2.61 -28.58
CA SER A 441 8.35 -2.64 -27.47
C SER A 441 7.11 -3.51 -27.78
N PHE A 442 6.91 -3.90 -29.04
CA PHE A 442 5.84 -4.78 -29.49
C PHE A 442 6.34 -6.22 -29.50
N ARG A 443 5.51 -7.15 -29.01
CA ARG A 443 5.81 -8.57 -28.97
C ARG A 443 4.57 -9.35 -29.40
N PRO A 444 4.71 -10.54 -30.03
CA PRO A 444 3.56 -11.37 -30.38
C PRO A 444 2.90 -11.91 -29.12
N CYS A 445 1.57 -11.76 -29.04
CA CYS A 445 0.76 -12.31 -27.96
C CYS A 445 0.90 -13.83 -27.91
N THR A 446 1.15 -14.41 -26.73
CA THR A 446 1.29 -15.86 -26.58
C THR A 446 -0.01 -16.64 -26.77
N SER A 447 -1.16 -15.96 -26.86
CA SER A 447 -2.47 -16.58 -27.08
C SER A 447 -2.96 -16.42 -28.53
N CYS A 448 -3.01 -15.19 -29.05
CA CYS A 448 -3.58 -14.91 -30.38
C CYS A 448 -2.56 -14.50 -31.44
N GLY A 449 -1.27 -14.42 -31.11
CA GLY A 449 -0.20 -14.02 -32.03
C GLY A 449 -0.16 -12.53 -32.40
N THR A 450 -1.17 -11.73 -32.05
CA THR A 450 -1.20 -10.28 -32.35
C THR A 450 0.03 -9.58 -31.79
N VAL A 451 0.75 -8.86 -32.65
CA VAL A 451 1.94 -8.08 -32.30
C VAL A 451 1.53 -6.75 -31.70
N THR A 452 1.65 -6.62 -30.38
CA THR A 452 1.28 -5.40 -29.65
C THR A 452 2.07 -5.29 -28.36
N ARG A 453 1.79 -4.27 -27.56
CA ARG A 453 2.31 -4.17 -26.20
C ARG A 453 1.61 -5.19 -25.31
N LEU A 454 2.40 -6.11 -24.77
CA LEU A 454 1.88 -7.20 -23.96
C LEU A 454 1.75 -6.79 -22.48
N ILE A 455 0.70 -7.31 -21.85
CA ILE A 455 0.42 -7.26 -20.42
C ILE A 455 0.51 -8.69 -19.92
N ALA A 456 1.51 -8.99 -19.09
CA ALA A 456 1.80 -10.35 -18.64
C ALA A 456 1.90 -11.38 -19.80
N LYS A 457 2.58 -11.01 -20.90
CA LYS A 457 2.75 -11.80 -22.14
C LYS A 457 1.50 -11.96 -23.04
N LEU A 458 0.37 -11.36 -22.69
CA LEU A 458 -0.85 -11.36 -23.49
C LEU A 458 -1.12 -9.97 -24.08
N CYS A 459 -1.76 -9.89 -25.25
CA CYS A 459 -2.27 -8.60 -25.74
C CYS A 459 -3.37 -8.08 -24.80
N PRO A 460 -3.67 -6.77 -24.79
CA PRO A 460 -4.70 -6.21 -23.89
C PRO A 460 -6.05 -6.93 -24.00
N ARG A 461 -6.45 -7.34 -25.21
CA ARG A 461 -7.69 -8.10 -25.46
C ARG A 461 -7.65 -9.48 -24.81
N CYS A 462 -6.68 -10.33 -25.14
CA CYS A 462 -6.56 -11.66 -24.52
C CYS A 462 -6.39 -11.59 -23.00
N ARG A 463 -5.73 -10.54 -22.48
CA ARG A 463 -5.60 -10.33 -21.03
C ARG A 463 -6.95 -9.98 -20.40
N ALA A 464 -7.73 -9.09 -21.03
CA ALA A 464 -9.08 -8.76 -20.58
C ALA A 464 -10.00 -9.99 -20.63
N ASP A 465 -9.96 -10.76 -21.73
CA ASP A 465 -10.77 -11.98 -21.89
C ASP A 465 -10.44 -13.02 -20.82
N GLN A 466 -9.14 -13.21 -20.53
CA GLN A 466 -8.69 -14.08 -19.44
C GLN A 466 -9.27 -13.63 -18.09
N MET A 467 -9.17 -12.33 -17.75
CA MET A 467 -9.72 -11.79 -16.50
C MET A 467 -11.24 -11.94 -16.38
N ILE A 468 -11.97 -11.79 -17.50
CA ILE A 468 -13.42 -12.01 -17.53
C ILE A 468 -13.75 -13.48 -17.26
N ARG A 469 -13.03 -14.42 -17.89
CA ARG A 469 -13.19 -15.87 -17.67
C ARG A 469 -12.87 -16.28 -16.24
N GLU A 470 -11.84 -15.69 -15.64
CA GLU A 470 -11.48 -15.91 -14.23
C GLU A 470 -12.59 -15.42 -13.27
N MET A 471 -13.26 -14.32 -13.61
CA MET A 471 -14.33 -13.73 -12.78
C MET A 471 -15.69 -14.43 -12.97
N VAL A 472 -16.02 -14.80 -14.21
CA VAL A 472 -17.26 -15.52 -14.55
C VAL A 472 -16.88 -16.75 -15.36
N PRO A 473 -16.56 -17.87 -14.67
CA PRO A 473 -16.24 -19.14 -15.33
C PRO A 473 -17.37 -19.63 -16.24
N ASP A 474 -17.05 -20.57 -17.14
CA ASP A 474 -18.02 -21.17 -18.08
C ASP A 474 -19.16 -21.86 -17.33
N GLU A 475 -18.85 -22.53 -16.24
CA GLU A 475 -19.83 -23.21 -15.39
C GLU A 475 -20.81 -22.22 -14.76
N LEU A 476 -20.29 -21.07 -14.27
CA LEU A 476 -21.12 -20.04 -13.66
C LEU A 476 -22.01 -19.35 -14.69
N ALA A 477 -21.47 -19.04 -15.86
CA ALA A 477 -22.24 -18.44 -16.95
C ALA A 477 -23.39 -19.36 -17.41
N ALA A 478 -23.19 -20.68 -17.38
CA ALA A 478 -24.22 -21.65 -17.73
C ALA A 478 -25.39 -21.73 -16.72
N THR A 479 -25.21 -21.23 -15.48
CA THR A 479 -26.26 -21.33 -14.45
C THR A 479 -27.43 -20.34 -14.63
N ASP A 480 -27.19 -19.18 -15.25
CA ASP A 480 -28.19 -18.11 -15.39
C ASP A 480 -27.94 -17.32 -16.69
N ALA A 481 -28.94 -17.29 -17.57
CA ALA A 481 -28.85 -16.62 -18.86
C ALA A 481 -28.48 -15.13 -18.75
N ARG A 482 -28.86 -14.45 -17.65
CA ARG A 482 -28.49 -13.05 -17.41
C ARG A 482 -27.00 -12.89 -17.09
N ILE A 483 -26.40 -13.87 -16.42
CA ILE A 483 -24.96 -13.90 -16.14
C ILE A 483 -24.18 -14.18 -17.43
N ALA A 484 -24.68 -15.10 -18.27
CA ALA A 484 -24.11 -15.33 -19.61
C ALA A 484 -24.14 -14.04 -20.46
N GLN A 485 -25.28 -13.34 -20.49
CA GLN A 485 -25.41 -12.07 -21.20
C GLN A 485 -24.50 -10.97 -20.64
N LEU A 486 -24.35 -10.89 -19.31
CA LEU A 486 -23.39 -10.00 -18.65
C LEU A 486 -21.97 -10.25 -19.12
N ARG A 487 -21.56 -11.52 -19.10
CA ARG A 487 -20.23 -11.95 -19.50
C ARG A 487 -19.95 -11.62 -20.97
N GLU A 488 -20.91 -11.90 -21.85
CA GLU A 488 -20.77 -11.60 -23.28
C GLU A 488 -20.61 -10.11 -23.54
N ARG A 489 -21.41 -9.26 -22.88
CA ARG A 489 -21.24 -7.81 -22.97
C ARG A 489 -19.85 -7.38 -22.50
N TRP A 490 -19.31 -7.98 -21.44
CA TRP A 490 -17.96 -7.65 -20.97
C TRP A 490 -16.87 -7.99 -21.99
N PHE A 491 -17.00 -9.07 -22.78
CA PHE A 491 -16.05 -9.36 -23.86
C PHE A 491 -16.07 -8.31 -24.99
N GLN A 492 -17.18 -7.60 -25.16
CA GLN A 492 -17.31 -6.49 -26.12
C GLN A 492 -16.71 -5.17 -25.59
N GLY A 493 -16.28 -5.16 -24.33
CA GLY A 493 -15.72 -3.99 -23.67
C GLY A 493 -14.35 -3.56 -24.19
N ALA A 494 -14.01 -2.30 -23.93
CA ALA A 494 -12.67 -1.79 -24.21
C ALA A 494 -11.64 -2.53 -23.32
N PRO A 495 -10.67 -3.27 -23.89
CA PRO A 495 -9.77 -4.11 -23.10
C PRO A 495 -8.96 -3.33 -22.06
N SER A 496 -8.59 -2.09 -22.38
CA SER A 496 -7.88 -1.19 -21.47
C SER A 496 -8.68 -0.85 -20.22
N LYS A 497 -10.00 -0.64 -20.32
CA LYS A 497 -10.88 -0.35 -19.18
C LYS A 497 -11.00 -1.56 -18.25
N ILE A 498 -11.12 -2.76 -18.82
CA ILE A 498 -11.19 -4.03 -18.08
C ILE A 498 -9.88 -4.25 -17.33
N VAL A 499 -8.75 -4.32 -18.06
CA VAL A 499 -7.44 -4.58 -17.45
C VAL A 499 -7.11 -3.56 -16.36
N TYR A 500 -7.35 -2.27 -16.62
CA TYR A 500 -7.10 -1.21 -15.63
C TYR A 500 -7.88 -1.42 -14.32
N ALA A 501 -9.16 -1.79 -14.41
CA ALA A 501 -10.01 -1.96 -13.24
C ALA A 501 -9.67 -3.23 -12.43
N PHE A 502 -9.16 -4.27 -13.11
CA PHE A 502 -8.71 -5.52 -12.50
C PHE A 502 -7.33 -5.43 -11.85
N GLU A 503 -6.34 -4.85 -12.54
CA GLU A 503 -4.96 -4.77 -12.01
C GLU A 503 -4.87 -3.92 -10.74
N ARG A 504 -5.79 -2.96 -10.58
CA ARG A 504 -5.90 -2.19 -9.32
C ARG A 504 -6.57 -2.96 -8.19
N GLY A 505 -7.01 -4.20 -8.42
CA GLY A 505 -7.63 -5.04 -7.40
C GLY A 505 -8.80 -4.35 -6.72
N THR A 506 -9.65 -3.69 -7.51
CA THR A 506 -10.73 -2.88 -6.93
C THR A 506 -11.67 -3.77 -6.12
N VAL A 507 -12.08 -3.30 -4.93
CA VAL A 507 -13.06 -3.98 -4.06
C VAL A 507 -14.32 -4.37 -4.85
N ALA A 508 -14.68 -3.59 -5.86
CA ALA A 508 -15.80 -3.86 -6.76
C ALA A 508 -15.64 -5.16 -7.58
N CYS A 509 -14.43 -5.48 -8.07
CA CYS A 509 -14.19 -6.71 -8.83
C CYS A 509 -14.34 -7.95 -7.94
N ALA A 510 -13.75 -7.92 -6.73
CA ALA A 510 -13.90 -9.02 -5.78
C ALA A 510 -15.38 -9.21 -5.35
N LEU A 511 -16.08 -8.11 -5.10
CA LEU A 511 -17.47 -8.13 -4.68
C LEU A 511 -18.41 -8.65 -5.77
N ILE A 512 -18.20 -8.26 -7.04
CA ILE A 512 -19.05 -8.76 -8.13
C ILE A 512 -18.82 -10.24 -8.39
N THR A 513 -17.57 -10.74 -8.32
CA THR A 513 -17.28 -12.18 -8.40
C THR A 513 -18.05 -12.96 -7.34
N GLN A 514 -17.98 -12.49 -6.08
CA GLN A 514 -18.65 -13.13 -4.95
C GLN A 514 -20.18 -13.17 -5.11
N VAL A 515 -20.79 -12.05 -5.52
CA VAL A 515 -22.25 -11.92 -5.67
C VAL A 515 -22.80 -12.65 -6.90
N LEU A 516 -22.00 -12.79 -7.95
CA LEU A 516 -22.38 -13.60 -9.10
C LEU A 516 -22.34 -15.09 -8.76
N ALA A 517 -21.30 -15.53 -8.04
CA ALA A 517 -21.11 -16.94 -7.67
C ALA A 517 -22.15 -17.47 -6.66
N ASP A 518 -22.61 -16.64 -5.71
CA ASP A 518 -23.59 -17.05 -4.70
C ASP A 518 -24.92 -16.27 -4.86
N PRO A 519 -26.00 -16.94 -5.34
CA PRO A 519 -27.32 -16.34 -5.46
C PRO A 519 -27.88 -15.76 -4.15
N VAL A 520 -27.51 -16.29 -2.98
CA VAL A 520 -28.00 -15.80 -1.67
C VAL A 520 -27.45 -14.40 -1.37
N LEU A 521 -26.23 -14.10 -1.84
CA LEU A 521 -25.59 -12.80 -1.66
C LEU A 521 -26.11 -11.75 -2.66
N ARG A 522 -26.87 -12.16 -3.67
CA ARG A 522 -27.44 -11.30 -4.71
C ARG A 522 -28.68 -10.56 -4.23
N THR A 523 -28.50 -9.75 -3.19
CA THR A 523 -29.55 -8.91 -2.63
C THR A 523 -29.04 -7.50 -2.39
N HIS A 524 -29.95 -6.53 -2.42
CA HIS A 524 -29.59 -5.16 -2.05
C HIS A 524 -29.08 -5.06 -0.60
N ALA A 525 -29.66 -5.84 0.32
CA ALA A 525 -29.31 -5.84 1.73
C ALA A 525 -27.86 -6.28 1.96
N PHE A 526 -27.40 -7.32 1.27
CA PHE A 526 -26.00 -7.73 1.33
C PHE A 526 -25.06 -6.61 0.85
N LEU A 527 -25.37 -6.01 -0.30
CA LEU A 527 -24.56 -4.91 -0.86
C LEU A 527 -24.60 -3.62 -0.01
N ASP A 528 -25.60 -3.45 0.86
CA ASP A 528 -25.68 -2.34 1.80
C ASP A 528 -24.70 -2.54 2.97
N GLN A 529 -24.43 -3.79 3.35
CA GLN A 529 -23.52 -4.18 4.43
C GLN A 529 -22.08 -4.43 3.94
N ALA A 530 -21.90 -4.86 2.69
CA ALA A 530 -20.61 -5.27 2.13
C ALA A 530 -19.58 -4.14 1.96
N GLY A 531 -20.00 -2.86 2.03
CA GLY A 531 -19.06 -1.74 1.97
C GLY A 531 -19.69 -0.37 1.76
N SER A 532 -18.83 0.65 1.64
CA SER A 532 -19.24 2.03 1.40
C SER A 532 -19.94 2.21 0.04
N GLU A 533 -20.62 3.34 -0.14
CA GLU A 533 -21.29 3.67 -1.42
C GLU A 533 -20.35 3.60 -2.60
N TYR A 534 -19.17 4.18 -2.43
CA TYR A 534 -18.18 4.25 -3.48
C TYR A 534 -17.75 2.85 -3.94
N GLN A 535 -17.69 1.90 -3.01
CA GLN A 535 -17.28 0.52 -3.29
C GLN A 535 -18.39 -0.32 -3.93
N THR A 536 -19.65 -0.17 -3.50
CA THR A 536 -20.74 -1.06 -3.92
C THR A 536 -21.61 -0.50 -5.05
N ARG A 537 -21.49 0.80 -5.36
CA ARG A 537 -22.30 1.48 -6.40
C ARG A 537 -22.14 0.85 -7.78
N SER A 538 -20.90 0.60 -8.23
CA SER A 538 -20.65 0.07 -9.57
C SER A 538 -21.16 -1.37 -9.71
N VAL A 539 -20.96 -2.20 -8.69
CA VAL A 539 -21.45 -3.59 -8.66
C VAL A 539 -22.97 -3.61 -8.75
N ARG A 540 -23.64 -2.83 -7.90
CA ARG A 540 -25.10 -2.76 -7.87
C ARG A 540 -25.67 -2.23 -9.19
N SER A 541 -25.03 -1.22 -9.77
CA SER A 541 -25.41 -0.68 -11.08
C SER A 541 -25.42 -1.77 -12.16
N VAL A 542 -24.38 -2.61 -12.23
CA VAL A 542 -24.30 -3.72 -13.19
C VAL A 542 -25.39 -4.76 -12.95
N LEU A 543 -25.61 -5.15 -11.70
CA LEU A 543 -26.63 -6.15 -11.37
C LEU A 543 -28.03 -5.66 -11.74
N ILE A 544 -28.34 -4.38 -11.56
CA ILE A 544 -29.62 -3.79 -12.00
C ILE A 544 -29.70 -3.73 -13.52
N ASP A 545 -28.64 -3.26 -14.21
CA ASP A 545 -28.60 -3.13 -15.68
C ASP A 545 -28.83 -4.49 -16.39
N HIS A 546 -28.43 -5.58 -15.74
CA HIS A 546 -28.58 -6.95 -16.24
C HIS A 546 -29.78 -7.72 -15.65
N GLY A 547 -30.68 -7.05 -14.92
CA GLY A 547 -31.88 -7.68 -14.35
C GLY A 547 -31.59 -8.75 -13.29
N LEU A 548 -30.39 -8.73 -12.69
CA LEU A 548 -29.96 -9.58 -11.58
C LEU A 548 -30.40 -9.00 -10.22
N LEU A 549 -30.71 -7.70 -10.17
CA LEU A 549 -31.37 -7.02 -9.05
C LEU A 549 -32.48 -6.09 -9.58
N PRO A 550 -33.58 -5.90 -8.82
CA PRO A 550 -34.60 -4.92 -9.20
C PRO A 550 -34.07 -3.48 -9.09
N PRO A 551 -34.61 -2.52 -9.87
CA PRO A 551 -34.29 -1.11 -9.69
C PRO A 551 -34.68 -0.62 -8.28
N ARG A 552 -33.80 0.18 -7.66
CA ARG A 552 -34.03 0.79 -6.34
C ARG A 552 -33.47 2.20 -6.30
N ASP A 553 -34.19 3.13 -5.66
CA ASP A 553 -33.66 4.46 -5.33
C ASP A 553 -32.58 4.33 -4.25
N GLU A 554 -31.32 4.21 -4.70
CA GLU A 554 -30.17 4.00 -3.83
C GLU A 554 -29.93 5.15 -2.85
N LEU A 555 -30.27 6.37 -3.25
CA LEU A 555 -30.11 7.55 -2.41
C LEU A 555 -31.15 7.52 -1.28
N LEU A 556 -32.41 7.19 -1.59
CA LEU A 556 -33.44 6.98 -0.58
C LEU A 556 -33.12 5.82 0.36
N ALA A 557 -32.77 4.65 -0.18
CA ALA A 557 -32.46 3.47 0.64
C ALA A 557 -31.33 3.74 1.63
N ARG A 558 -30.28 4.45 1.21
CA ARG A 558 -29.18 4.87 2.09
C ARG A 558 -29.58 5.92 3.11
N PHE A 559 -30.48 6.83 2.74
CA PHE A 559 -31.03 7.77 3.70
C PHE A 559 -31.83 7.05 4.79
N GLU A 560 -32.61 6.02 4.42
CA GLU A 560 -33.37 5.20 5.37
C GLU A 560 -32.45 4.43 6.33
N LEU A 561 -31.40 3.79 5.82
CA LEU A 561 -30.39 3.11 6.65
C LEU A 561 -29.66 4.08 7.59
N TRP A 562 -29.21 5.22 7.06
CA TRP A 562 -28.57 6.26 7.86
C TRP A 562 -29.51 6.81 8.94
N LEU A 563 -30.78 7.06 8.59
CA LEU A 563 -31.78 7.60 9.50
C LEU A 563 -32.03 6.64 10.67
N GLN A 564 -32.07 5.33 10.42
CA GLN A 564 -32.18 4.33 11.49
C GLN A 564 -31.01 4.43 12.47
N GLY A 565 -29.78 4.52 11.97
CA GLY A 565 -28.57 4.69 12.81
C GLY A 565 -28.59 6.00 13.59
N ALA A 566 -28.89 7.12 12.93
CA ALA A 566 -28.92 8.44 13.56
C ALA A 566 -29.98 8.52 14.67
N LEU A 567 -31.18 7.96 14.45
CA LEU A 567 -32.22 7.95 15.48
C LEU A 567 -31.86 7.06 16.68
N ALA A 568 -31.04 6.03 16.49
CA ALA A 568 -30.59 5.17 17.59
C ALA A 568 -29.66 5.91 18.58
N GLU A 569 -29.02 7.00 18.15
CA GLU A 569 -28.17 7.84 19.01
C GLU A 569 -28.96 8.57 20.10
N ILE A 570 -30.28 8.76 19.93
CA ILE A 570 -31.15 9.38 20.94
C ILE A 570 -31.40 8.35 22.05
N PRO A 571 -30.88 8.49 23.28
CA PRO A 571 -31.01 7.49 24.34
C PRO A 571 -32.43 7.35 24.88
N ASP A 572 -33.15 8.48 25.05
CA ASP A 572 -34.52 8.48 25.57
C ASP A 572 -35.51 7.86 24.57
N PRO A 573 -36.26 6.80 24.95
CA PRO A 573 -37.21 6.15 24.04
C PRO A 573 -38.38 7.04 23.58
N GLY A 574 -38.84 7.98 24.41
CA GLY A 574 -39.95 8.89 24.12
C GLY A 574 -39.57 9.96 23.09
N GLU A 575 -38.41 10.59 23.28
CA GLU A 575 -37.81 11.52 22.33
C GLU A 575 -37.45 10.80 21.03
N ARG A 576 -36.86 9.60 21.10
CA ARG A 576 -36.57 8.78 19.91
C ARG A 576 -37.84 8.51 19.11
N ARG A 577 -38.94 8.14 19.76
CA ARG A 577 -40.23 7.90 19.12
C ARG A 577 -40.76 9.18 18.45
N THR A 578 -40.66 10.32 19.13
CA THR A 578 -41.10 11.63 18.62
C THR A 578 -40.32 12.03 17.36
N VAL A 579 -38.99 11.98 17.40
CA VAL A 579 -38.14 12.34 16.25
C VAL A 579 -38.33 11.34 15.11
N THR A 580 -38.52 10.05 15.42
CA THR A 580 -38.87 9.03 14.42
C THR A 580 -40.19 9.37 13.71
N GLN A 581 -41.23 9.77 14.46
CA GLN A 581 -42.51 10.18 13.89
C GLN A 581 -42.31 11.41 12.98
N TYR A 582 -41.60 12.44 13.46
CA TYR A 582 -41.28 13.62 12.66
C TYR A 582 -40.59 13.25 11.33
N ALA A 583 -39.52 12.47 11.39
CA ALA A 583 -38.76 12.06 10.22
C ALA A 583 -39.60 11.23 9.24
N ARG A 584 -40.45 10.34 9.74
CA ARG A 584 -41.38 9.55 8.90
C ARG A 584 -42.38 10.45 8.18
N TRP A 585 -43.05 11.35 8.89
CA TRP A 585 -44.11 12.19 8.34
C TRP A 585 -43.59 13.28 7.40
N ARG A 586 -42.46 13.91 7.72
CA ARG A 586 -41.91 15.03 6.93
C ARG A 586 -40.92 14.59 5.86
N HIS A 587 -39.99 13.69 6.19
CA HIS A 587 -38.91 13.32 5.27
C HIS A 587 -39.29 12.12 4.43
N LEU A 588 -39.55 10.97 5.06
CA LEU A 588 -39.78 9.72 4.32
C LEU A 588 -41.05 9.76 3.48
N ARG A 589 -42.17 10.30 4.01
CA ARG A 589 -43.41 10.47 3.22
C ARG A 589 -43.18 11.33 1.97
N ALA A 590 -42.41 12.40 2.09
CA ALA A 590 -42.13 13.29 0.95
C ALA A 590 -41.18 12.65 -0.07
N LEU A 591 -40.18 11.88 0.38
CA LEU A 591 -39.27 11.18 -0.51
C LEU A 591 -39.96 10.01 -1.23
N ARG A 592 -40.73 9.19 -0.51
CA ARG A 592 -41.46 8.02 -1.06
C ARG A 592 -42.60 8.39 -2.01
N ARG A 593 -43.09 9.63 -1.95
CA ARG A 593 -44.10 10.15 -2.90
C ARG A 593 -43.50 10.63 -4.22
N ASN A 594 -42.19 10.84 -4.28
CA ASN A 594 -41.57 11.25 -5.53
C ASN A 594 -41.49 10.05 -6.47
N THR A 595 -41.96 10.25 -7.70
CA THR A 595 -41.81 9.29 -8.80
C THR A 595 -40.41 9.33 -9.43
N MET A 596 -39.64 10.38 -9.14
CA MET A 596 -38.27 10.58 -9.63
C MET A 596 -37.25 10.12 -8.59
N PRO A 597 -36.09 9.57 -9.01
CA PRO A 597 -35.01 9.22 -8.11
C PRO A 597 -34.59 10.37 -7.20
N SER A 598 -34.33 10.07 -5.93
CA SER A 598 -33.90 11.04 -4.93
C SER A 598 -32.58 11.70 -5.32
N ARG A 599 -32.43 12.98 -4.97
CA ARG A 599 -31.21 13.76 -5.27
C ARG A 599 -30.35 13.91 -4.04
N SER A 600 -29.02 13.88 -4.22
CA SER A 600 -28.06 14.06 -3.12
C SER A 600 -28.35 15.33 -2.31
N GLY A 601 -28.56 16.47 -2.96
CA GLY A 601 -28.91 17.72 -2.27
C GLY A 601 -30.19 17.65 -1.44
N GLN A 602 -31.22 16.92 -1.88
CA GLN A 602 -32.46 16.72 -1.10
C GLN A 602 -32.22 15.93 0.18
N LEU A 603 -31.24 15.03 0.18
CA LEU A 603 -30.91 14.22 1.35
C LEU A 603 -29.95 14.96 2.28
N SER A 604 -29.02 15.75 1.74
CA SER A 604 -28.04 16.51 2.53
C SER A 604 -28.70 17.45 3.53
N TRP A 605 -29.67 18.27 3.12
CA TRP A 605 -30.32 19.19 4.06
C TRP A 605 -31.18 18.47 5.11
N ARG A 606 -31.80 17.34 4.74
CA ARG A 606 -32.57 16.50 5.67
C ARG A 606 -31.66 15.85 6.72
N ARG A 607 -30.45 15.47 6.32
CA ARG A 607 -29.42 14.99 7.26
C ARG A 607 -29.03 16.09 8.24
N ILE A 608 -28.71 17.28 7.73
CA ILE A 608 -28.39 18.46 8.56
C ILE A 608 -29.51 18.75 9.57
N GLU A 609 -30.77 18.69 9.14
CA GLU A 609 -31.92 18.91 10.03
C GLU A 609 -32.02 17.85 11.13
N ILE A 610 -31.97 16.57 10.79
CA ILE A 610 -32.05 15.47 11.76
C ILE A 610 -30.86 15.47 12.71
N THR A 611 -29.64 15.67 12.21
CA THR A 611 -28.45 15.81 13.05
C THR A 611 -28.57 17.00 13.98
N GLY A 612 -29.05 18.15 13.51
CA GLY A 612 -29.30 19.31 14.36
C GLY A 612 -30.33 19.03 15.47
N ILE A 613 -31.37 18.25 15.20
CA ILE A 613 -32.34 17.84 16.23
C ILE A 613 -31.67 16.94 17.28
N ILE A 614 -30.86 15.96 16.85
CA ILE A 614 -30.14 15.05 17.75
C ILE A 614 -29.16 15.83 18.64
N GLU A 615 -28.42 16.78 18.05
CA GLU A 615 -27.50 17.67 18.77
C GLU A 615 -28.23 18.52 19.82
N LEU A 616 -29.38 19.10 19.49
CA LEU A 616 -30.20 19.87 20.44
C LEU A 616 -30.65 18.99 21.62
N LEU A 617 -31.13 17.78 21.35
CA LEU A 617 -31.57 16.83 22.38
C LEU A 617 -30.40 16.38 23.27
N ALA A 618 -29.23 16.15 22.69
CA ALA A 618 -28.03 15.85 23.47
C ALA A 618 -27.60 17.03 24.35
N TRP A 619 -27.65 18.25 23.81
CA TRP A 619 -27.28 19.48 24.50
C TRP A 619 -28.18 19.79 25.71
N ILE A 620 -29.50 19.67 25.56
CA ILE A 620 -30.44 19.91 26.67
C ILE A 620 -30.34 18.82 27.74
N ARG A 621 -30.12 17.57 27.31
CA ARG A 621 -29.95 16.46 28.26
C ARG A 621 -28.69 16.61 29.11
N ALA A 622 -27.60 17.11 28.55
CA ALA A 622 -26.38 17.41 29.30
C ALA A 622 -26.60 18.45 30.41
N ARG A 623 -27.67 19.26 30.32
CA ARG A 623 -28.10 20.23 31.33
C ARG A 623 -29.22 19.70 32.25
N GLY A 624 -29.50 18.40 32.21
CA GLY A 624 -30.57 17.77 32.99
C GLY A 624 -31.99 18.00 32.47
N GLY A 625 -32.15 18.56 31.26
CA GLY A 625 -33.43 18.79 30.63
C GLY A 625 -33.85 17.69 29.63
N SER A 626 -34.99 17.92 28.98
CA SER A 626 -35.58 17.07 27.95
C SER A 626 -36.30 17.92 26.90
N LEU A 627 -36.79 17.29 25.83
CA LEU A 627 -37.63 17.95 24.82
C LEU A 627 -38.88 18.62 25.44
N ALA A 628 -39.46 18.00 26.46
CA ALA A 628 -40.66 18.51 27.14
C ALA A 628 -40.35 19.74 28.02
N SER A 629 -39.15 19.82 28.61
CA SER A 629 -38.73 20.93 29.46
C SER A 629 -38.11 22.10 28.68
N LEU A 630 -37.83 21.92 27.39
CA LEU A 630 -37.16 22.90 26.54
C LEU A 630 -37.88 24.25 26.52
N ALA A 631 -37.17 25.33 26.84
CA ALA A 631 -37.65 26.70 26.83
C ALA A 631 -37.06 27.54 25.68
N GLN A 632 -37.61 28.74 25.43
CA GLN A 632 -37.11 29.61 24.36
C GLN A 632 -35.67 30.06 24.63
N ALA A 633 -35.34 30.38 25.88
CA ALA A 633 -33.98 30.76 26.28
C ALA A 633 -32.95 29.66 25.98
N ASP A 634 -33.32 28.39 26.16
CA ASP A 634 -32.46 27.24 25.84
C ASP A 634 -32.17 27.16 24.33
N VAL A 635 -33.20 27.37 23.51
CA VAL A 635 -33.08 27.36 22.04
C VAL A 635 -32.21 28.52 21.58
N ASP A 636 -32.42 29.72 22.13
CA ASP A 636 -31.67 30.91 21.79
C ASP A 636 -30.20 30.77 22.18
N GLU A 637 -29.92 30.27 23.39
CA GLU A 637 -28.55 29.97 23.86
C GLU A 637 -27.89 28.93 22.95
N TRP A 638 -28.58 27.84 22.63
CA TRP A 638 -28.02 26.80 21.78
C TRP A 638 -27.67 27.32 20.37
N LEU A 639 -28.52 28.17 19.80
CA LEU A 639 -28.31 28.78 18.48
C LEU A 639 -27.10 29.73 18.42
N THR A 640 -26.58 30.22 19.55
CA THR A 640 -25.33 31.00 19.58
C THR A 640 -24.12 30.19 19.15
N THR A 641 -24.17 28.85 19.26
CA THR A 641 -23.06 27.95 18.93
C THR A 641 -22.91 27.66 17.44
N GLY A 642 -23.88 28.07 16.61
CA GLY A 642 -23.79 28.00 15.16
C GLY A 642 -25.15 27.92 14.46
N THR A 643 -25.14 28.14 13.15
CA THR A 643 -26.37 28.20 12.34
C THR A 643 -27.07 26.83 12.23
N ARG A 644 -28.38 26.78 12.46
CA ARG A 644 -29.21 25.58 12.30
C ARG A 644 -30.42 25.86 11.40
N PRO A 645 -30.20 25.97 10.08
CA PRO A 645 -31.16 26.59 9.13
C PRO A 645 -32.52 25.88 9.03
N PHE A 646 -32.62 24.62 9.42
CA PHE A 646 -33.84 23.82 9.25
C PHE A 646 -34.56 23.50 10.57
N LEU A 647 -34.01 23.90 11.72
CA LEU A 647 -34.53 23.56 13.04
C LEU A 647 -35.98 24.02 13.26
N HIS A 648 -36.33 25.19 12.71
CA HIS A 648 -37.65 25.78 12.86
C HIS A 648 -38.80 24.84 12.44
N HIS A 649 -38.57 23.95 11.47
CA HIS A 649 -39.59 22.97 11.05
C HIS A 649 -39.93 21.99 12.17
N PHE A 650 -38.92 21.49 12.88
CA PHE A 650 -39.10 20.53 13.97
C PHE A 650 -39.76 21.18 15.18
N LEU A 651 -39.28 22.36 15.62
CA LEU A 651 -39.87 23.07 16.76
C LEU A 651 -41.33 23.44 16.52
N THR A 652 -41.66 23.90 15.30
CA THR A 652 -43.06 24.20 14.92
C THR A 652 -43.92 22.93 14.97
N TRP A 653 -43.40 21.80 14.48
CA TRP A 653 -44.12 20.53 14.47
C TRP A 653 -44.29 19.95 15.89
N ALA A 654 -43.23 19.98 16.71
CA ALA A 654 -43.24 19.44 18.07
C ALA A 654 -44.18 20.25 18.99
N GLY A 655 -44.18 21.58 18.86
CA GLY A 655 -45.11 22.44 19.58
C GLY A 655 -46.57 22.25 19.17
N ARG A 656 -46.84 21.95 17.88
CA ARG A 656 -48.20 21.63 17.40
C ARG A 656 -48.71 20.27 17.90
N ASN A 657 -47.83 19.29 18.09
CA ASN A 657 -48.20 17.97 18.60
C ASN A 657 -48.15 17.87 20.13
N GLY A 658 -47.93 18.97 20.83
CA GLY A 658 -47.90 19.02 22.30
C GLY A 658 -46.69 18.33 22.94
N THR A 659 -45.63 18.05 22.20
CA THR A 659 -44.42 17.39 22.73
C THR A 659 -43.44 18.36 23.38
N THR A 660 -43.56 19.65 23.05
CA THR A 660 -42.81 20.75 23.65
C THR A 660 -43.68 22.01 23.64
N ARG A 661 -43.22 23.09 24.28
CA ARG A 661 -43.88 24.40 24.19
C ARG A 661 -43.77 24.95 22.76
N ARG A 662 -44.52 26.02 22.44
CA ARG A 662 -44.38 26.69 21.14
C ARG A 662 -43.07 27.49 21.12
N LEU A 663 -42.03 26.88 20.54
CA LEU A 663 -40.69 27.43 20.43
C LEU A 663 -40.42 27.94 19.01
N THR A 664 -39.55 28.95 18.92
CA THR A 664 -39.25 29.66 17.67
C THR A 664 -37.77 29.52 17.34
N ALA A 665 -37.45 29.37 16.05
CA ALA A 665 -36.08 29.43 15.55
C ALA A 665 -36.04 30.25 14.25
N PRO A 666 -34.92 30.93 13.95
CA PRO A 666 -34.79 31.73 12.74
C PRO A 666 -35.02 30.91 11.48
N ARG A 667 -35.76 31.49 10.54
CA ARG A 667 -35.84 30.96 9.17
C ARG A 667 -34.66 31.49 8.37
N PRO A 668 -34.01 30.68 7.52
CA PRO A 668 -33.02 31.19 6.60
C PRO A 668 -33.65 32.32 5.78
N PRO A 669 -32.95 33.45 5.58
CA PRO A 669 -33.46 34.49 4.69
C PRO A 669 -33.71 33.88 3.31
N SER A 670 -34.90 34.14 2.76
CA SER A 670 -35.18 33.80 1.36
C SER A 670 -34.27 34.70 0.53
N GLY A 671 -33.29 34.12 -0.16
CA GLY A 671 -32.32 34.90 -0.92
C GLY A 671 -33.04 35.83 -1.89
N THR A 672 -32.75 37.13 -1.81
CA THR A 672 -33.19 38.10 -2.82
C THR A 672 -32.62 37.67 -4.17
N LEU A 673 -33.44 37.71 -5.22
CA LEU A 673 -32.99 37.39 -6.57
C LEU A 673 -31.91 38.41 -6.95
N ASN A 674 -30.66 37.98 -6.99
CA ASN A 674 -29.55 38.82 -7.45
C ASN A 674 -29.57 38.86 -8.99
N PRO A 675 -29.89 40.02 -9.60
CA PRO A 675 -30.12 40.16 -11.03
C PRO A 675 -28.82 40.26 -11.85
N GLN A 676 -27.65 39.99 -11.27
CA GLN A 676 -26.40 39.93 -12.03
C GLN A 676 -26.53 38.97 -13.22
N ALA A 677 -26.48 39.56 -14.41
CA ALA A 677 -26.69 38.93 -15.71
C ALA A 677 -25.52 39.29 -16.64
N MET A 678 -25.29 38.45 -17.65
CA MET A 678 -24.48 38.81 -18.80
C MET A 678 -25.34 39.61 -19.79
N SER A 679 -24.70 40.34 -20.70
CA SER A 679 -25.44 41.03 -21.76
C SER A 679 -26.09 40.02 -22.72
N ASP A 680 -27.17 40.44 -23.38
CA ASP A 680 -27.83 39.58 -24.38
C ASP A 680 -26.92 39.30 -25.58
N ALA A 681 -26.06 40.24 -25.96
CA ALA A 681 -25.06 40.03 -27.01
C ALA A 681 -24.07 38.91 -26.65
N GLU A 682 -23.49 38.96 -25.44
CA GLU A 682 -22.60 37.89 -24.95
C GLU A 682 -23.33 36.54 -24.87
N ARG A 683 -24.59 36.53 -24.41
CA ARG A 683 -25.41 35.33 -24.29
C ARG A 683 -25.66 34.65 -25.64
N TRP A 684 -26.02 35.44 -26.67
CA TRP A 684 -26.25 34.92 -28.02
C TRP A 684 -24.96 34.53 -28.73
N GLN A 685 -23.85 35.23 -28.48
CA GLN A 685 -22.53 34.82 -28.98
C GLN A 685 -22.14 33.45 -28.42
N LEU A 686 -22.25 33.25 -27.10
CA LEU A 686 -21.98 31.95 -26.47
C LEU A 686 -22.88 30.83 -27.03
N PHE A 687 -24.14 31.15 -27.33
CA PHE A 687 -25.05 30.20 -27.96
C PHE A 687 -24.58 29.81 -29.36
N ALA A 688 -24.22 30.78 -30.20
CA ALA A 688 -23.72 30.54 -31.55
C ALA A 688 -22.39 29.76 -31.54
N ASP A 689 -21.46 30.13 -30.68
CA ASP A 689 -20.15 29.46 -30.55
C ASP A 689 -20.32 27.97 -30.18
N VAL A 690 -21.17 27.68 -29.19
CA VAL A 690 -21.35 26.30 -28.70
C VAL A 690 -22.14 25.44 -29.68
N THR A 691 -23.16 25.99 -30.34
CA THR A 691 -23.97 25.23 -31.29
C THR A 691 -23.21 24.92 -32.57
N SER A 692 -22.37 25.85 -33.05
CA SER A 692 -21.57 25.70 -34.28
C SER A 692 -20.33 24.82 -34.12
N ASP A 693 -19.71 24.73 -32.93
CA ASP A 693 -18.48 23.95 -32.72
C ASP A 693 -18.71 22.44 -32.79
N ALA A 694 -18.30 21.78 -33.88
CA ALA A 694 -18.47 20.34 -34.08
C ALA A 694 -17.75 19.44 -33.04
N SER A 695 -16.79 19.97 -32.28
CA SER A 695 -16.05 19.22 -31.26
C SER A 695 -16.83 19.00 -29.96
N ILE A 696 -17.86 19.81 -29.71
CA ILE A 696 -18.68 19.73 -28.49
C ILE A 696 -19.72 18.63 -28.63
N ASP A 697 -19.85 17.79 -27.60
CA ASP A 697 -20.79 16.68 -27.61
C ASP A 697 -22.26 17.15 -27.71
N PRO A 698 -23.14 16.44 -28.44
CA PRO A 698 -24.53 16.86 -28.64
C PRO A 698 -25.32 17.08 -27.35
N HIS A 699 -25.03 16.35 -26.27
CA HIS A 699 -25.71 16.55 -24.98
C HIS A 699 -25.32 17.88 -24.35
N THR A 700 -24.04 18.23 -24.38
CA THR A 700 -23.55 19.51 -23.86
C THR A 700 -24.10 20.67 -24.70
N LYS A 701 -24.14 20.55 -26.03
CA LYS A 701 -24.78 21.56 -26.90
C LYS A 701 -26.26 21.75 -26.60
N PHE A 702 -27.00 20.64 -26.49
CA PHE A 702 -28.43 20.69 -26.21
C PHE A 702 -28.70 21.31 -24.84
N ALA A 703 -27.95 20.92 -23.82
CA ALA A 703 -28.06 21.51 -22.48
C ALA A 703 -27.69 23.00 -22.45
N ALA A 704 -26.64 23.39 -23.18
CA ALA A 704 -26.24 24.78 -23.34
C ALA A 704 -27.36 25.61 -23.94
N GLY A 705 -27.96 25.14 -25.04
CA GLY A 705 -29.12 25.77 -25.66
C GLY A 705 -30.31 25.94 -24.73
N LEU A 706 -30.69 24.86 -24.03
CA LEU A 706 -31.79 24.90 -23.06
C LEU A 706 -31.52 25.91 -21.92
N MET A 707 -30.28 26.10 -21.53
CA MET A 707 -29.90 27.04 -20.47
C MET A 707 -29.81 28.48 -20.97
N LEU A 708 -29.18 28.72 -22.11
CA LEU A 708 -28.93 30.05 -22.69
C LEU A 708 -30.20 30.67 -23.31
N MET A 709 -31.10 29.85 -23.86
CA MET A 709 -32.34 30.32 -24.48
C MET A 709 -33.52 30.29 -23.50
N PHE A 710 -33.73 29.14 -22.84
CA PHE A 710 -34.94 28.91 -22.05
C PHE A 710 -34.71 29.03 -20.53
N GLY A 711 -33.48 29.36 -20.13
CA GLY A 711 -33.11 29.49 -18.73
C GLY A 711 -33.24 28.19 -17.94
N ILE A 712 -33.29 27.01 -18.56
CA ILE A 712 -33.56 25.75 -17.85
C ILE A 712 -32.36 25.38 -16.98
N ARG A 713 -32.62 25.04 -15.72
CA ARG A 713 -31.57 24.64 -14.78
C ARG A 713 -31.06 23.25 -15.13
N ALA A 714 -29.75 23.02 -14.94
CA ALA A 714 -29.12 21.71 -15.14
C ALA A 714 -29.87 20.56 -14.44
N ALA A 715 -30.38 20.79 -13.22
CA ALA A 715 -31.13 19.79 -12.46
C ALA A 715 -32.48 19.36 -13.09
N LYS A 716 -33.04 20.16 -14.00
CA LYS A 716 -34.24 19.83 -14.79
C LYS A 716 -33.84 19.25 -16.16
N ILE A 717 -32.79 19.77 -16.78
CA ILE A 717 -32.25 19.27 -18.06
C ILE A 717 -31.87 17.80 -17.96
N VAL A 718 -31.10 17.42 -16.93
CA VAL A 718 -30.67 16.01 -16.78
C VAL A 718 -31.86 15.06 -16.56
N GLN A 719 -33.02 15.57 -16.13
CA GLN A 719 -34.23 14.78 -15.90
C GLN A 719 -35.09 14.59 -17.14
N LEU A 720 -34.64 15.06 -18.31
CA LEU A 720 -35.35 14.80 -19.56
C LEU A 720 -35.32 13.30 -19.86
N ARG A 721 -36.51 12.73 -20.01
CA ARG A 721 -36.70 11.35 -20.46
C ARG A 721 -36.66 11.27 -21.97
N ALA A 722 -36.38 10.08 -22.50
CA ALA A 722 -36.41 9.85 -23.95
C ALA A 722 -37.78 10.23 -24.55
N GLU A 723 -38.87 9.98 -23.83
CA GLU A 723 -40.23 10.39 -24.22
C GLU A 723 -40.47 11.91 -24.19
N ASP A 724 -39.62 12.68 -23.51
CA ASP A 724 -39.74 14.15 -23.45
C ASP A 724 -39.15 14.82 -24.70
N VAL A 725 -38.45 14.09 -25.58
CA VAL A 725 -37.86 14.60 -26.82
C VAL A 725 -38.43 13.82 -28.00
N THR A 726 -39.26 14.48 -28.80
CA THR A 726 -39.85 13.90 -30.00
C THR A 726 -39.16 14.49 -31.23
N VAL A 727 -38.50 13.63 -32.00
CA VAL A 727 -37.87 14.00 -33.27
C VAL A 727 -38.82 13.62 -34.40
N THR A 728 -39.23 14.60 -35.20
CA THR A 728 -40.05 14.41 -36.40
C THR A 728 -39.30 14.95 -37.62
N ASP A 729 -39.77 14.63 -38.83
CA ASP A 729 -39.14 15.12 -40.07
C ASP A 729 -39.21 16.65 -40.23
N GLN A 730 -40.17 17.31 -39.56
CA GLN A 730 -40.41 18.75 -39.68
C GLN A 730 -39.81 19.56 -38.52
N ALA A 731 -39.75 18.99 -37.31
CA ALA A 731 -39.29 19.69 -36.12
C ALA A 731 -38.86 18.75 -35.00
N VAL A 732 -38.06 19.27 -34.06
CA VAL A 732 -37.79 18.61 -32.77
C VAL A 732 -38.59 19.29 -31.68
N ILE A 733 -39.37 18.51 -30.94
CA ILE A 733 -40.26 18.99 -29.88
C ILE A 733 -39.73 18.49 -28.54
N VAL A 734 -39.67 19.38 -27.54
CA VAL A 734 -39.24 19.05 -26.18
C VAL A 734 -40.32 19.42 -25.17
N ARG A 735 -40.60 18.51 -24.23
CA ARG A 735 -41.53 18.74 -23.13
C ARG A 735 -40.80 19.12 -21.85
N LEU A 736 -40.68 20.42 -21.58
CA LEU A 736 -40.08 20.96 -20.36
C LEU A 736 -41.12 21.23 -19.25
N GLY A 737 -42.29 21.73 -19.66
CA GLY A 737 -43.44 22.02 -18.81
C GLY A 737 -44.71 21.29 -19.24
N LYS A 738 -45.88 21.90 -18.99
CA LYS A 738 -47.17 21.32 -19.38
C LYS A 738 -47.45 21.44 -20.87
N ALA A 739 -46.87 22.44 -21.53
CA ALA A 739 -46.98 22.64 -22.96
C ALA A 739 -45.69 22.18 -23.68
N PRO A 740 -45.78 21.52 -24.84
CA PRO A 740 -44.62 21.17 -25.64
C PRO A 740 -43.97 22.42 -26.26
N LEU A 741 -42.66 22.38 -26.44
CA LEU A 741 -41.87 23.46 -27.03
C LEU A 741 -41.23 22.97 -28.33
N VAL A 742 -41.53 23.65 -29.44
CA VAL A 742 -40.83 23.43 -30.71
C VAL A 742 -39.44 24.07 -30.61
N LEU A 743 -38.39 23.28 -30.82
CA LEU A 743 -37.02 23.79 -30.77
C LEU A 743 -36.67 24.60 -32.03
N PRO A 744 -35.87 25.67 -31.88
CA PRO A 744 -35.24 26.34 -33.01
C PRO A 744 -34.39 25.38 -33.85
N ALA A 745 -34.24 25.68 -35.14
CA ALA A 745 -33.52 24.83 -36.10
C ALA A 745 -32.06 24.60 -35.68
N GLU A 746 -31.44 25.58 -35.01
CA GLU A 746 -30.05 25.53 -34.53
C GLU A 746 -29.85 24.49 -33.43
N LEU A 747 -30.90 24.18 -32.65
CA LEU A 747 -30.84 23.19 -31.56
C LEU A 747 -31.35 21.80 -31.95
N ALA A 748 -32.08 21.68 -33.06
CA ALA A 748 -32.64 20.41 -33.51
C ALA A 748 -31.56 19.31 -33.69
N PRO A 749 -30.40 19.55 -34.33
CA PRO A 749 -29.35 18.53 -34.44
C PRO A 749 -28.78 18.09 -33.10
N ALA A 750 -28.58 19.03 -32.18
CA ALA A 750 -28.07 18.74 -30.83
C ALA A 750 -29.06 17.90 -30.02
N ALA A 751 -30.35 18.24 -30.09
CA ALA A 751 -31.42 17.51 -29.41
C ALA A 751 -31.61 16.10 -29.98
N ALA A 752 -31.61 15.95 -31.31
CA ALA A 752 -31.68 14.64 -31.96
C ALA A 752 -30.45 13.79 -31.63
N GLY A 753 -29.24 14.38 -31.65
CA GLY A 753 -28.01 13.71 -31.27
C GLY A 753 -27.99 13.26 -29.81
N ALA A 754 -28.50 14.08 -28.89
CA ALA A 754 -28.63 13.73 -27.47
C ALA A 754 -29.68 12.64 -27.24
N ALA A 755 -30.82 12.70 -27.92
CA ALA A 755 -31.85 11.66 -27.81
C ALA A 755 -31.42 10.32 -28.42
N GLY A 756 -30.65 10.35 -29.52
CA GLY A 756 -30.13 9.16 -30.20
C GLY A 756 -28.97 8.49 -29.47
N ASN A 757 -28.07 9.26 -28.86
CA ASN A 757 -26.86 8.72 -28.22
C ASN A 757 -27.00 8.58 -26.69
N ARG A 758 -27.78 7.60 -26.24
CA ARG A 758 -28.00 7.35 -24.80
C ARG A 758 -26.97 6.40 -24.18
N THR A 759 -25.73 6.44 -24.66
CA THR A 759 -24.64 5.64 -24.08
C THR A 759 -24.28 6.14 -22.68
N ALA A 760 -24.21 5.19 -21.76
CA ALA A 760 -23.97 5.42 -20.35
C ALA A 760 -22.76 4.60 -19.91
N PRO A 761 -21.77 5.21 -19.24
CA PRO A 761 -20.64 4.46 -18.72
C PRO A 761 -21.12 3.52 -17.61
N ARG A 762 -20.89 2.21 -17.77
CA ARG A 762 -21.08 1.16 -16.75
C ARG A 762 -19.74 0.54 -16.37
N MET A 763 -19.79 -0.47 -15.50
CA MET A 763 -18.59 -1.25 -15.17
C MET A 763 -18.09 -1.95 -16.45
N PHE A 764 -16.84 -1.65 -16.82
CA PHE A 764 -16.10 -2.16 -17.98
C PHE A 764 -16.61 -1.73 -19.36
N VAL A 765 -17.93 -1.65 -19.54
CA VAL A 765 -18.56 -1.38 -20.84
C VAL A 765 -19.50 -0.19 -20.80
N GLU A 766 -19.79 0.34 -21.99
CA GLU A 766 -20.88 1.30 -22.16
C GLU A 766 -22.19 0.52 -22.31
N SER A 767 -23.26 1.05 -21.72
CA SER A 767 -24.60 0.50 -21.84
C SER A 767 -25.52 1.53 -22.47
N ILE A 768 -26.57 1.08 -23.14
CA ILE A 768 -27.58 1.99 -23.70
C ILE A 768 -28.64 2.16 -22.62
N GLU A 769 -28.76 3.38 -22.09
CA GLU A 769 -29.82 3.75 -21.16
C GLU A 769 -31.13 3.95 -21.94
N GLN A 770 -32.24 3.47 -21.38
CA GLN A 770 -33.52 3.51 -22.08
C GLN A 770 -34.43 4.65 -21.62
N GLU A 771 -34.23 5.17 -20.42
CA GLU A 771 -35.15 6.17 -19.85
C GLU A 771 -34.68 7.60 -20.07
N TRP A 772 -33.38 7.87 -19.90
CA TRP A 772 -32.86 9.23 -19.77
C TRP A 772 -32.15 9.72 -21.02
N VAL A 773 -32.43 10.96 -21.45
CA VAL A 773 -31.65 11.66 -22.49
C VAL A 773 -30.24 11.97 -21.98
N TYR A 774 -30.09 12.24 -20.68
CA TYR A 774 -28.80 12.46 -20.04
C TYR A 774 -28.49 11.32 -19.09
N PRO A 775 -27.95 10.19 -19.58
CA PRO A 775 -27.72 9.02 -18.75
C PRO A 775 -26.63 9.25 -17.70
N GLY A 776 -26.85 8.73 -16.50
CA GLY A 776 -25.87 8.71 -15.42
C GLY A 776 -25.03 7.45 -15.43
N ALA A 777 -23.99 7.42 -14.58
CA ALA A 777 -23.14 6.23 -14.41
C ALA A 777 -23.82 5.09 -13.61
N ARG A 778 -24.95 5.40 -12.93
CA ARG A 778 -25.77 4.41 -12.21
C ARG A 778 -26.94 4.01 -13.10
N ALA A 779 -27.23 2.71 -13.18
CA ALA A 779 -28.40 2.19 -13.89
C ALA A 779 -29.69 2.85 -13.38
N GLY A 780 -30.57 3.21 -14.32
CA GLY A 780 -31.87 3.84 -14.03
C GLY A 780 -31.78 5.26 -13.44
N HIS A 781 -30.61 5.91 -13.49
CA HIS A 781 -30.45 7.27 -12.99
C HIS A 781 -29.90 8.18 -14.09
N HIS A 782 -30.41 9.42 -14.11
CA HIS A 782 -29.85 10.47 -14.92
C HIS A 782 -28.47 10.95 -14.42
N MET A 783 -27.78 11.71 -15.27
CA MET A 783 -26.53 12.39 -14.95
C MET A 783 -26.69 13.29 -13.72
N ALA A 784 -25.64 13.40 -12.90
CA ALA A 784 -25.64 14.35 -11.80
C ALA A 784 -25.65 15.80 -12.33
N PRO A 785 -26.48 16.71 -11.78
CA PRO A 785 -26.55 18.10 -12.25
C PRO A 785 -25.20 18.82 -12.21
N ASP A 786 -24.36 18.53 -11.21
CA ASP A 786 -23.04 19.14 -11.07
C ASP A 786 -22.06 18.69 -12.16
N THR A 787 -22.22 17.45 -12.65
CA THR A 787 -21.47 16.95 -13.81
C THR A 787 -21.85 17.74 -15.05
N LEU A 788 -23.14 18.00 -15.27
CA LEU A 788 -23.57 18.84 -16.39
C LEU A 788 -23.07 20.29 -16.24
N ASN A 789 -23.15 20.88 -15.04
CA ASN A 789 -22.60 22.20 -14.78
C ASN A 789 -21.08 22.27 -15.00
N ALA A 790 -20.34 21.19 -14.73
CA ALA A 790 -18.91 21.10 -15.03
C ALA A 790 -18.66 21.06 -16.55
N ARG A 791 -19.45 20.28 -17.31
CA ARG A 791 -19.36 20.26 -18.78
C ARG A 791 -19.66 21.63 -19.40
N LEU A 792 -20.71 22.30 -18.94
CA LEU A 792 -21.08 23.64 -19.41
C LEU A 792 -19.98 24.66 -19.13
N ARG A 793 -19.36 24.63 -17.95
CA ARG A 793 -18.21 25.51 -17.64
C ARG A 793 -16.99 25.22 -18.50
N ALA A 794 -16.74 23.96 -18.84
CA ALA A 794 -15.62 23.57 -19.68
C ALA A 794 -15.73 24.13 -21.11
N VAL A 795 -16.96 24.40 -21.58
CA VAL A 795 -17.23 25.08 -22.86
C VAL A 795 -17.49 26.59 -22.69
N GLY A 796 -17.07 27.18 -21.57
CA GLY A 796 -17.13 28.62 -21.33
C GLY A 796 -18.47 29.16 -20.83
N ILE A 797 -19.49 28.32 -20.58
CA ILE A 797 -20.81 28.78 -20.13
C ILE A 797 -20.85 28.88 -18.60
N PRO A 798 -21.03 30.08 -18.01
CA PRO A 798 -21.24 30.23 -16.57
C PRO A 798 -22.71 29.95 -16.19
N PRO A 799 -23.07 28.79 -15.59
CA PRO A 799 -24.45 28.32 -15.56
C PRO A 799 -25.43 29.25 -14.82
N ARG A 800 -24.96 29.89 -13.74
CA ARG A 800 -25.78 30.84 -12.96
C ARG A 800 -26.09 32.10 -13.77
N LEU A 801 -25.09 32.69 -14.42
CA LEU A 801 -25.26 33.91 -15.21
C LEU A 801 -26.10 33.62 -16.46
N ALA A 802 -25.79 32.53 -17.18
CA ALA A 802 -26.54 32.12 -18.38
C ALA A 802 -28.03 31.97 -18.09
N ARG A 803 -28.38 31.22 -17.03
CA ARG A 803 -29.76 31.04 -16.59
C ARG A 803 -30.41 32.35 -16.15
N THR A 804 -29.72 33.17 -15.37
CA THR A 804 -30.27 34.44 -14.86
C THR A 804 -30.61 35.37 -16.02
N SER A 805 -29.71 35.47 -17.00
CA SER A 805 -29.86 36.36 -18.16
C SER A 805 -31.00 35.88 -19.08
N ALA A 806 -31.08 34.58 -19.34
CA ALA A 806 -32.20 34.01 -20.10
C ALA A 806 -33.56 34.22 -19.40
N LEU A 807 -33.63 34.05 -18.09
CA LEU A 807 -34.88 34.27 -17.34
C LEU A 807 -35.26 35.75 -17.26
N ILE A 808 -34.30 36.67 -17.22
CA ILE A 808 -34.57 38.11 -17.30
C ILE A 808 -35.21 38.46 -18.64
N ALA A 809 -34.57 38.06 -19.75
CA ALA A 809 -35.11 38.30 -21.09
C ALA A 809 -36.51 37.69 -21.26
N LEU A 810 -36.70 36.42 -20.88
CA LEU A 810 -38.00 35.75 -21.01
C LEU A 810 -39.09 36.36 -20.13
N ALA A 811 -38.77 36.83 -18.92
CA ALA A 811 -39.77 37.43 -18.04
C ALA A 811 -40.10 38.89 -18.41
N GLN A 812 -39.29 39.54 -19.26
CA GLN A 812 -39.64 40.81 -19.91
C GLN A 812 -40.65 40.60 -21.06
N GLU A 813 -40.53 39.49 -21.80
CA GLU A 813 -41.35 39.22 -22.98
C GLU A 813 -42.61 38.39 -22.71
N LEU A 814 -42.60 37.53 -21.67
CA LEU A 814 -43.64 36.54 -21.43
C LEU A 814 -44.35 36.73 -20.07
N PRO A 815 -45.69 36.63 -20.03
CA PRO A 815 -46.43 36.55 -18.78
C PRO A 815 -45.98 35.35 -17.92
N PRO A 816 -45.98 35.46 -16.57
CA PRO A 816 -45.52 34.38 -15.67
C PRO A 816 -46.17 33.01 -15.92
N VAL A 817 -47.45 32.97 -16.30
CA VAL A 817 -48.19 31.73 -16.58
C VAL A 817 -47.66 31.05 -17.85
N VAL A 818 -47.33 31.82 -18.89
CA VAL A 818 -46.77 31.29 -20.14
C VAL A 818 -45.37 30.75 -19.89
N LEU A 819 -44.53 31.55 -19.21
CA LEU A 819 -43.18 31.14 -18.80
C LEU A 819 -43.20 29.82 -18.00
N SER A 820 -44.10 29.70 -17.02
CA SER A 820 -44.29 28.48 -16.23
C SER A 820 -44.71 27.28 -17.07
N ARG A 821 -45.71 27.46 -17.98
CA ARG A 821 -46.23 26.37 -18.82
C ARG A 821 -45.20 25.83 -19.82
N LEU A 822 -44.38 26.70 -20.41
CA LEU A 822 -43.36 26.32 -21.39
C LEU A 822 -42.11 25.73 -20.73
N THR A 823 -41.55 26.40 -19.72
CA THR A 823 -40.25 26.02 -19.13
C THR A 823 -40.36 25.00 -18.00
N GLY A 824 -41.56 24.79 -17.46
CA GLY A 824 -41.77 23.97 -16.27
C GLY A 824 -41.29 24.63 -14.97
N LEU A 825 -41.03 25.94 -14.97
CA LEU A 825 -40.76 26.73 -13.77
C LEU A 825 -42.02 26.78 -12.88
N GLU A 826 -41.85 26.69 -11.56
CA GLU A 826 -42.98 26.86 -10.63
C GLU A 826 -43.57 28.26 -10.81
N ILE A 827 -44.91 28.37 -10.79
CA ILE A 827 -45.59 29.65 -11.03
C ILE A 827 -45.16 30.74 -10.04
N SER A 828 -44.92 30.38 -8.78
CA SER A 828 -44.39 31.29 -7.75
C SER A 828 -43.01 31.84 -8.12
N SER A 829 -42.14 31.00 -8.69
CA SER A 829 -40.83 31.41 -9.18
C SER A 829 -40.93 32.30 -10.41
N ALA A 830 -41.85 32.02 -11.34
CA ALA A 830 -42.10 32.86 -12.51
C ALA A 830 -42.59 34.27 -12.10
N ILE A 831 -43.51 34.35 -11.12
CA ILE A 831 -43.97 35.61 -10.55
C ILE A 831 -42.81 36.36 -9.88
N ALA A 832 -41.96 35.66 -9.11
CA ALA A 832 -40.82 36.28 -8.46
C ALA A 832 -39.83 36.91 -9.45
N TRP A 833 -39.55 36.25 -10.58
CA TRP A 833 -38.71 36.82 -11.65
C TRP A 833 -39.35 38.05 -12.29
N SER A 834 -40.64 37.99 -12.62
CA SER A 834 -41.38 39.14 -13.18
C SER A 834 -41.41 40.33 -12.22
N ASN A 835 -41.64 40.08 -10.93
CA ASN A 835 -41.61 41.12 -9.89
C ASN A 835 -40.21 41.71 -9.69
N ALA A 836 -39.16 40.89 -9.71
CA ALA A 836 -37.77 41.36 -9.55
C ALA A 836 -37.36 42.30 -10.70
N ILE A 837 -37.81 42.02 -11.92
CA ILE A 837 -37.59 42.89 -13.08
C ILE A 837 -38.45 44.14 -12.96
N GLY A 838 -39.72 44.02 -12.59
CA GLY A 838 -40.61 45.17 -12.35
C GLY A 838 -40.06 46.13 -11.30
N ALA A 839 -39.58 45.61 -10.16
CA ALA A 839 -38.99 46.40 -9.08
C ALA A 839 -37.66 47.06 -9.50
N ASN A 840 -36.83 46.39 -10.30
CA ASN A 840 -35.62 47.01 -10.86
C ASN A 840 -35.95 48.06 -11.92
N SER A 841 -37.04 47.91 -12.66
CA SER A 841 -37.50 48.85 -13.68
C SER A 841 -38.01 50.15 -13.04
N THR A 842 -38.76 50.06 -11.94
CA THR A 842 -39.16 51.22 -11.13
C THR A 842 -37.98 51.85 -10.40
N SER A 843 -37.02 51.06 -9.92
CA SER A 843 -35.79 51.59 -9.29
C SER A 843 -34.90 52.31 -10.30
N TYR A 844 -34.76 51.76 -11.52
CA TYR A 844 -34.04 52.39 -12.63
C TYR A 844 -34.76 53.63 -13.14
N ALA A 845 -36.09 53.56 -13.32
CA ALA A 845 -36.91 54.71 -13.70
C ALA A 845 -36.80 55.83 -12.65
N ALA A 846 -36.88 55.52 -11.36
CA ALA A 846 -36.67 56.49 -10.28
C ALA A 846 -35.26 57.11 -10.32
N ALA A 847 -34.22 56.30 -10.52
CA ALA A 847 -32.84 56.78 -10.62
C ALA A 847 -32.58 57.62 -11.89
N VAL A 848 -33.29 57.35 -12.99
CA VAL A 848 -33.25 58.15 -14.23
C VAL A 848 -34.03 59.45 -14.08
N ILE A 849 -35.18 59.42 -13.39
CA ILE A 849 -35.98 60.61 -13.05
C ILE A 849 -35.15 61.55 -12.15
N GLU A 850 -34.45 61.02 -11.13
CA GLU A 850 -33.52 61.80 -10.30
C GLU A 850 -32.34 62.38 -11.09
N ARG A 851 -31.81 61.65 -12.07
CA ARG A 851 -30.67 62.10 -12.90
C ARG A 851 -31.04 63.13 -13.96
N THR A 852 -32.27 63.10 -14.45
CA THR A 852 -32.77 63.98 -15.53
C THR A 852 -33.54 65.19 -15.01
N GLY A 853 -33.80 65.26 -13.70
CA GLY A 853 -34.46 66.41 -13.07
C GLY A 853 -35.91 66.59 -13.51
N MET A 854 -36.55 65.58 -14.10
CA MET A 854 -37.96 65.65 -14.45
C MET A 854 -38.83 65.46 -13.19
N PRO A 855 -39.86 66.27 -12.97
CA PRO A 855 -40.76 66.09 -11.84
C PRO A 855 -41.49 64.75 -11.97
N SER A 856 -41.46 63.95 -10.90
CA SER A 856 -42.20 62.70 -10.80
C SER A 856 -43.70 62.97 -10.98
N PRO A 857 -44.40 62.34 -11.94
CA PRO A 857 -45.85 62.47 -12.02
C PRO A 857 -46.45 61.71 -10.84
N LEU A 858 -46.99 62.45 -9.88
CA LEU A 858 -47.84 61.92 -8.82
C LEU A 858 -49.05 61.23 -9.46
N LEU A 859 -49.16 59.91 -9.28
CA LEU A 859 -50.43 59.16 -9.19
C LEU A 859 -50.21 57.86 -8.41
#